data_AF-A0A821K3T5-F1
#
_entry.id   AF-A0A821K3T5-F1
#
_cell.length_a   1.000
_cell.length_b   1.000
_cell.length_c   1.000
_cell.angle_alpha   90.00
_cell.angle_beta   90.00
_cell.angle_gamma   90.00
#
_symmetry.space_group_name_H-M   'P 1'
#
loop_
_entity.id
_entity.type
_entity.pdbx_description
1 polymer ?
#
loop_
_entity_poly.entity_id
_entity_poly.type
_entity_poly.pdbx_seq_one_letter_code
_entity_poly.pdbx_strand_id
1 'polypeptide(L)'
;MSVIAHVDHGKSTLTDSLVCKAGIIASQKAGEMRFTDTRKDEQERCITIKSTAISLYYELPAKDFEFIKQEREPNVSHFLINLIDSPGHVDFSSEVTAALRVTDGALVVVDCVSGVCVQTETVLRQAIAERIKPILFMNKMDRALLELQLQQEDLFQTFQRIVENVNVIIATYGDDSGPMGDLQVDPTKGTVGFGAGLHGWAFTLKEFAEMYASKFKIEVDKLMKRLWGDNFFSPAEKKWSKGGGEGYVRGFCQFVLDPIFKVFKAIMDCRKDEYVQLLDKLNIKLQGDDRDKLEEGGKPLLKLVMKQWLPAGDVLLTMIAIHLPSPVVAQKYRAELLYEGPQDDEAFLGIKTCDSTGPLMMYISKMVPTSDKGRFYAFGRVFSGVVQTGQKARIMGPNYVPGKKEDLYVKNIQRTILMMGRYTEPIEDVPCGNICGLVGVDQYLVKTGTITTFENAHNLRVMKFSVSPVVRVAVEPRNPADLPKLVEGLKRLAKSDPMVQCIIEESGEHIVAGAGELHLEICLKDLEEDHACIPIKVSDPVVSYRETVSEESEIMCLSKSPNKHNRIFLKARPMPDGLPEDIDKGEVTPRQEFKARARYLNEKYDYDVNEARKIWCFGPEGTGPNVLMDCTKGVQYLNEIKDSCVAGFQWATKEGVLAEENVRGVRFDIHDVTLHADAIHRGGGQIIPTARRVLYASMLTAKPRLFEPVYLCEVQCPEVAVGGIYGVLNRRRGHVFEEHQVIGTPMFVVKAYLPVNESFGFTADLRSNTGGQAFPQCVFDHWQVMNQDPFDPTTKIRQIVNDIRKRKGLKEASIENYSHVLCDSVTCNFEVSECGWELDSIWQIYPSGSTPDTANSGPTVDHTTGSGSYARFMANLLLESDQFGIMSTNTSLQQSTSFSFWYYMHGSQIGTLALIVNGQTLWERSGRQGVPAWYQANVTVPTDVDVNIAFVANRTGTGRSSDIAIDDIILEGEPIPLSTRTTRSRPTTTPRTRFNASCDFDVDKELCGWKSDSIYGWKVIHQREPNI
;
A
#
# COMPACT_ATOMS: atom_id res chain seq x y z
N MET A 1 -4.56 -20.13 -18.71
CA MET A 1 -4.06 -18.80 -19.14
C MET A 1 -5.07 -17.74 -18.75
N SER A 2 -4.65 -16.49 -18.64
CA SER A 2 -5.53 -15.33 -18.39
C SER A 2 -5.40 -14.29 -19.49
N VAL A 3 -6.44 -13.46 -19.68
CA VAL A 3 -6.40 -12.33 -20.60
C VAL A 3 -6.25 -11.03 -19.81
N ILE A 4 -5.18 -10.30 -20.10
CA ILE A 4 -4.78 -9.08 -19.39
C ILE A 4 -4.92 -7.92 -20.37
N ALA A 5 -5.63 -6.88 -19.97
CA ALA A 5 -5.79 -5.69 -20.78
C ALA A 5 -6.14 -4.51 -19.89
N HIS A 6 -5.82 -3.30 -20.35
CA HIS A 6 -6.40 -2.09 -19.80
C HIS A 6 -7.90 -2.01 -20.12
N VAL A 7 -8.64 -1.19 -19.35
CA VAL A 7 -10.07 -0.90 -19.61
C VAL A 7 -10.26 -0.47 -21.08
N ASP A 8 -11.36 -0.91 -21.69
CA ASP A 8 -11.72 -0.63 -23.07
C ASP A 8 -10.75 -1.10 -24.16
N HIS A 9 -9.71 -1.89 -23.86
CA HIS A 9 -8.85 -2.49 -24.90
C HIS A 9 -9.53 -3.64 -25.68
N GLY A 10 -10.81 -3.91 -25.43
CA GLY A 10 -11.61 -4.91 -26.16
C GLY A 10 -11.37 -6.35 -25.72
N LYS A 11 -10.99 -6.55 -24.46
CA LYS A 11 -10.74 -7.85 -23.83
C LYS A 11 -11.96 -8.79 -23.92
N SER A 12 -13.13 -8.37 -23.42
CA SER A 12 -14.34 -9.21 -23.42
C SER A 12 -14.83 -9.56 -24.84
N THR A 13 -14.63 -8.65 -25.80
CA THR A 13 -14.94 -8.89 -27.21
C THR A 13 -14.02 -9.94 -27.84
N LEU A 14 -12.74 -9.95 -27.41
CA LEU A 14 -11.76 -10.93 -27.85
C LEU A 14 -12.04 -12.31 -27.24
N THR A 15 -12.37 -12.38 -25.95
CA THR A 15 -12.74 -13.63 -25.28
C THR A 15 -14.00 -14.24 -25.89
N ASP A 16 -14.99 -13.45 -26.24
CA ASP A 16 -16.18 -13.90 -26.98
C ASP A 16 -15.82 -14.57 -28.32
N SER A 17 -14.82 -14.04 -29.03
CA SER A 17 -14.36 -14.64 -30.29
C SER A 17 -13.74 -16.04 -30.08
N LEU A 18 -13.05 -16.24 -28.96
CA LEU A 18 -12.50 -17.55 -28.57
C LEU A 18 -13.61 -18.53 -28.18
N VAL A 19 -14.56 -18.08 -27.35
CA VAL A 19 -15.69 -18.91 -26.89
C VAL A 19 -16.60 -19.32 -28.05
N CYS A 20 -16.79 -18.42 -29.02
CA CYS A 20 -17.48 -18.71 -30.27
C CYS A 20 -16.78 -19.82 -31.07
N LYS A 21 -15.44 -19.76 -31.21
CA LYS A 21 -14.69 -20.74 -31.97
C LYS A 21 -14.68 -22.12 -31.30
N ALA A 22 -14.69 -22.15 -29.97
CA ALA A 22 -14.84 -23.38 -29.18
C ALA A 22 -16.24 -24.02 -29.28
N GLY A 23 -17.18 -23.42 -30.01
CA GLY A 23 -18.52 -23.97 -30.22
C GLY A 23 -19.49 -23.77 -29.07
N ILE A 24 -19.11 -22.98 -28.06
CA ILE A 24 -19.94 -22.70 -26.87
C ILE A 24 -21.03 -21.65 -27.20
N ILE A 25 -20.73 -20.70 -28.12
CA ILE A 25 -21.65 -19.62 -28.51
C ILE A 25 -21.86 -19.62 -30.03
N ALA A 26 -23.08 -19.27 -30.45
CA ALA A 26 -23.40 -19.03 -31.85
C ALA A 26 -22.67 -17.82 -32.45
N SER A 27 -22.11 -17.98 -33.65
CA SER A 27 -21.26 -16.98 -34.33
C SER A 27 -21.87 -15.60 -34.56
N GLN A 28 -23.21 -15.51 -34.61
CA GLN A 28 -23.94 -14.24 -34.77
C GLN A 28 -24.00 -13.41 -33.48
N LYS A 29 -23.89 -14.04 -32.30
CA LYS A 29 -23.97 -13.36 -31.00
C LYS A 29 -22.59 -13.00 -30.41
N ALA A 30 -21.51 -13.44 -31.05
CA ALA A 30 -20.15 -13.21 -30.60
C ALA A 30 -19.76 -11.73 -30.70
N GLY A 31 -19.27 -11.15 -29.58
CA GLY A 31 -18.81 -9.76 -29.48
C GLY A 31 -19.87 -8.80 -28.92
N GLU A 32 -21.16 -9.15 -29.01
CA GLU A 32 -22.28 -8.40 -28.41
C GLU A 32 -22.73 -9.04 -27.09
N MET A 33 -22.71 -10.37 -26.99
CA MET A 33 -23.24 -11.11 -25.84
C MET A 33 -22.34 -11.04 -24.60
N ARG A 34 -21.01 -10.89 -24.77
CA ARG A 34 -19.99 -10.80 -23.69
C ARG A 34 -20.23 -11.86 -22.63
N PHE A 35 -20.05 -13.11 -23.03
CA PHE A 35 -20.48 -14.26 -22.25
C PHE A 35 -19.82 -14.35 -20.87
N THR A 36 -18.56 -13.90 -20.79
CA THR A 36 -17.75 -13.85 -19.56
C THR A 36 -18.19 -12.76 -18.58
N ASP A 37 -18.87 -11.72 -19.05
CA ASP A 37 -19.50 -10.70 -18.22
C ASP A 37 -20.86 -11.25 -17.75
N THR A 38 -20.87 -11.85 -16.56
CA THR A 38 -22.00 -12.65 -16.05
C THR A 38 -23.03 -11.82 -15.29
N ARG A 39 -22.61 -10.68 -14.73
CA ARG A 39 -23.47 -9.80 -13.94
C ARG A 39 -24.17 -8.79 -14.85
N LYS A 40 -25.33 -8.29 -14.42
CA LYS A 40 -26.09 -7.30 -15.19
C LYS A 40 -25.37 -5.95 -15.27
N ASP A 41 -24.78 -5.53 -14.16
CA ASP A 41 -24.01 -4.28 -14.08
C ASP A 41 -22.72 -4.32 -14.91
N GLU A 42 -22.04 -5.48 -15.03
CA GLU A 42 -20.92 -5.67 -15.96
C GLU A 42 -21.35 -5.40 -17.41
N GLN A 43 -22.51 -5.95 -17.81
CA GLN A 43 -23.04 -5.79 -19.17
C GLN A 43 -23.47 -4.33 -19.45
N GLU A 44 -24.17 -3.69 -18.50
CA GLU A 44 -24.60 -2.29 -18.62
C GLU A 44 -23.43 -1.32 -18.66
N ARG A 45 -22.45 -1.48 -17.76
CA ARG A 45 -21.26 -0.61 -17.66
C ARG A 45 -20.17 -0.96 -18.68
N CYS A 46 -20.32 -2.08 -19.38
CA CYS A 46 -19.35 -2.59 -20.35
C CYS A 46 -17.96 -2.88 -19.77
N ILE A 47 -17.88 -3.26 -18.49
CA ILE A 47 -16.63 -3.58 -17.79
C ILE A 47 -16.73 -4.96 -17.14
N THR A 48 -15.61 -5.68 -17.07
CA THR A 48 -15.52 -6.93 -16.29
C THR A 48 -15.17 -6.59 -14.84
N ILE A 49 -15.96 -7.11 -13.88
CA ILE A 49 -15.82 -6.87 -12.44
C ILE A 49 -15.30 -8.13 -11.74
N LYS A 50 -15.88 -9.31 -12.02
CA LYS A 50 -15.49 -10.58 -11.41
C LYS A 50 -14.80 -11.50 -12.42
N SER A 51 -13.72 -12.15 -12.00
CA SER A 51 -13.03 -13.10 -12.88
C SER A 51 -13.87 -14.35 -13.12
N THR A 52 -14.01 -14.76 -14.37
CA THR A 52 -14.73 -15.98 -14.78
C THR A 52 -13.81 -16.94 -15.53
N ALA A 53 -13.97 -18.24 -15.26
CA ALA A 53 -13.18 -19.30 -15.87
C ALA A 53 -14.00 -20.08 -16.90
N ILE A 54 -13.39 -20.34 -18.06
CA ILE A 54 -13.98 -21.10 -19.17
C ILE A 54 -12.93 -22.10 -19.68
N SER A 55 -13.34 -23.32 -19.96
CA SER A 55 -12.48 -24.30 -20.63
C SER A 55 -12.82 -24.34 -22.13
N LEU A 56 -11.79 -24.26 -22.98
CA LEU A 56 -11.93 -24.27 -24.43
C LEU A 56 -11.28 -25.53 -24.98
N TYR A 57 -12.00 -26.26 -25.83
CA TYR A 57 -11.47 -27.38 -26.58
C TYR A 57 -11.00 -26.92 -27.96
N TYR A 58 -9.76 -27.24 -28.32
CA TYR A 58 -9.20 -26.89 -29.62
C TYR A 58 -8.37 -28.04 -30.18
N GLU A 59 -8.57 -28.34 -31.46
CA GLU A 59 -7.76 -29.31 -32.18
C GLU A 59 -6.79 -28.57 -33.10
N LEU A 60 -5.50 -28.78 -32.88
CA LEU A 60 -4.46 -28.12 -33.65
C LEU A 60 -4.17 -28.93 -34.93
N PRO A 61 -4.12 -28.29 -36.12
CA PRO A 61 -3.79 -28.98 -37.36
C PRO A 61 -2.41 -29.65 -37.30
N ALA A 62 -2.27 -30.82 -37.94
CA ALA A 62 -1.03 -31.61 -37.86
C ALA A 62 0.22 -30.88 -38.36
N LYS A 63 0.06 -29.97 -39.33
CA LYS A 63 1.13 -29.09 -39.85
C LYS A 63 1.71 -28.16 -38.78
N ASP A 64 0.95 -27.85 -37.75
CA ASP A 64 1.32 -26.85 -36.76
C ASP A 64 2.09 -27.45 -35.57
N PHE A 65 2.14 -28.79 -35.50
CA PHE A 65 2.87 -29.52 -34.46
C PHE A 65 4.37 -29.27 -34.46
N GLU A 66 4.96 -29.02 -35.63
CA GLU A 66 6.40 -28.77 -35.77
C GLU A 66 6.84 -27.46 -35.09
N PHE A 67 5.90 -26.53 -34.87
CA PHE A 67 6.17 -25.25 -34.24
C PHE A 67 6.11 -25.30 -32.71
N ILE A 68 5.56 -26.37 -32.13
CA ILE A 68 5.51 -26.57 -30.68
C ILE A 68 6.90 -26.97 -30.19
N LYS A 69 7.56 -26.08 -29.43
CA LYS A 69 8.91 -26.32 -28.89
C LYS A 69 8.93 -27.13 -27.59
N GLN A 70 7.77 -27.39 -27.01
CA GLN A 70 7.63 -28.02 -25.69
C GLN A 70 7.47 -29.54 -25.81
N GLU A 71 7.81 -30.26 -24.74
CA GLU A 71 7.54 -31.69 -24.62
C GLU A 71 6.03 -31.95 -24.70
N ARG A 72 5.66 -32.90 -25.56
CA ARG A 72 4.29 -33.26 -25.90
C ARG A 72 4.15 -34.78 -25.88
N GLU A 73 2.97 -35.26 -25.50
CA GLU A 73 2.62 -36.66 -25.71
C GLU A 73 2.45 -36.98 -27.21
N PRO A 74 3.11 -38.03 -27.71
CA PRO A 74 2.98 -38.44 -29.10
C PRO A 74 1.53 -38.84 -29.39
N ASN A 75 1.02 -38.44 -30.57
CA ASN A 75 -0.34 -38.72 -31.08
C ASN A 75 -1.52 -37.98 -30.44
N VAL A 76 -1.30 -37.02 -29.53
CA VAL A 76 -2.38 -36.13 -29.05
C VAL A 76 -2.45 -34.89 -29.95
N SER A 77 -3.62 -34.61 -30.55
CA SER A 77 -3.90 -33.41 -31.37
C SER A 77 -4.78 -32.37 -30.67
N HIS A 78 -5.40 -32.75 -29.56
CA HIS A 78 -6.41 -31.98 -28.87
C HIS A 78 -5.82 -31.24 -27.66
N PHE A 79 -6.26 -30.01 -27.45
CA PHE A 79 -5.84 -29.14 -26.36
C PHE A 79 -7.06 -28.69 -25.56
N LEU A 80 -6.92 -28.74 -24.23
CA LEU A 80 -7.84 -28.12 -23.29
C LEU A 80 -7.20 -26.84 -22.76
N ILE A 81 -7.80 -25.69 -23.08
CA ILE A 81 -7.29 -24.37 -22.69
C ILE A 81 -8.22 -23.79 -21.63
N ASN A 82 -7.74 -23.70 -20.40
CA ASN A 82 -8.43 -23.00 -19.33
C ASN A 82 -8.17 -21.50 -19.46
N LEU A 83 -9.18 -20.72 -19.83
CA LEU A 83 -9.16 -19.27 -19.94
C LEU A 83 -9.79 -18.64 -18.70
N ILE A 84 -9.08 -17.72 -18.06
CA ILE A 84 -9.64 -16.88 -17.00
C ILE A 84 -9.72 -15.45 -17.53
N ASP A 85 -10.93 -14.92 -17.61
CA ASP A 85 -11.17 -13.53 -17.97
C ASP A 85 -11.03 -12.66 -16.71
N SER A 86 -9.99 -11.84 -16.64
CA SER A 86 -9.69 -11.02 -15.45
C SER A 86 -10.05 -9.55 -15.65
N PRO A 87 -10.58 -8.82 -14.65
CA PRO A 87 -10.97 -7.42 -14.77
C PRO A 87 -9.89 -6.51 -15.38
N GLY A 88 -10.32 -5.55 -16.20
CA GLY A 88 -9.40 -4.52 -16.73
C GLY A 88 -9.25 -3.32 -15.80
N HIS A 89 -10.25 -3.03 -14.96
CA HIS A 89 -10.25 -1.83 -14.12
C HIS A 89 -9.38 -2.00 -12.87
N VAL A 90 -8.59 -0.97 -12.54
CA VAL A 90 -7.62 -0.95 -11.42
C VAL A 90 -8.20 -1.31 -10.06
N ASP A 91 -9.40 -0.82 -9.79
CA ASP A 91 -10.19 -1.14 -8.60
C ASP A 91 -10.35 -2.65 -8.32
N PHE A 92 -10.34 -3.48 -9.37
CA PHE A 92 -10.49 -4.94 -9.28
C PHE A 92 -9.15 -5.68 -9.51
N SER A 93 -8.01 -5.03 -9.25
CA SER A 93 -6.68 -5.63 -9.37
C SER A 93 -6.45 -6.88 -8.50
N SER A 94 -7.21 -7.05 -7.42
CA SER A 94 -7.18 -8.26 -6.59
C SER A 94 -7.65 -9.50 -7.33
N GLU A 95 -8.71 -9.36 -8.13
CA GLU A 95 -9.26 -10.39 -8.99
C GLU A 95 -8.25 -10.79 -10.08
N VAL A 96 -7.51 -9.82 -10.61
CA VAL A 96 -6.41 -10.06 -11.55
C VAL A 96 -5.28 -10.85 -10.90
N THR A 97 -4.84 -10.45 -9.69
CA THR A 97 -3.80 -11.16 -8.94
C THR A 97 -4.22 -12.62 -8.65
N ALA A 98 -5.49 -12.82 -8.29
CA ALA A 98 -6.09 -14.15 -8.10
C ALA A 98 -6.08 -15.01 -9.36
N ALA A 99 -6.38 -14.43 -10.52
CA ALA A 99 -6.30 -15.13 -11.79
C ALA A 99 -4.85 -15.51 -12.14
N LEU A 100 -3.90 -14.59 -11.99
CA LEU A 100 -2.49 -14.81 -12.35
C LEU A 100 -1.83 -15.91 -11.52
N ARG A 101 -2.18 -16.04 -10.24
CA ARG A 101 -1.60 -17.08 -9.38
C ARG A 101 -1.88 -18.50 -9.88
N VAL A 102 -3.01 -18.73 -10.53
CA VAL A 102 -3.41 -20.07 -11.01
C VAL A 102 -3.08 -20.30 -12.48
N THR A 103 -2.71 -19.28 -13.27
CA THR A 103 -2.44 -19.41 -14.71
C THR A 103 -0.96 -19.52 -15.03
N ASP A 104 -0.61 -20.22 -16.12
CA ASP A 104 0.78 -20.41 -16.57
C ASP A 104 1.23 -19.43 -17.67
N GLY A 105 0.26 -18.82 -18.35
CA GLY A 105 0.49 -17.88 -19.45
C GLY A 105 -0.55 -16.78 -19.46
N ALA A 106 -0.19 -15.64 -20.06
CA ALA A 106 -0.99 -14.44 -20.14
C ALA A 106 -1.09 -13.94 -21.59
N LEU A 107 -2.31 -13.64 -22.05
CA LEU A 107 -2.55 -12.92 -23.30
C LEU A 107 -2.72 -11.44 -22.98
N VAL A 108 -1.73 -10.63 -23.36
CA VAL A 108 -1.71 -9.18 -23.16
C VAL A 108 -2.39 -8.52 -24.35
N VAL A 109 -3.48 -7.78 -24.12
CA VAL A 109 -4.24 -7.08 -25.16
C VAL A 109 -3.97 -5.59 -25.10
N VAL A 110 -3.46 -5.04 -26.20
CA VAL A 110 -3.05 -3.64 -26.32
C VAL A 110 -3.81 -2.98 -27.47
N ASP A 111 -4.34 -1.78 -27.26
CA ASP A 111 -5.00 -1.00 -28.32
C ASP A 111 -3.93 -0.45 -29.28
N CYS A 112 -4.11 -0.64 -30.59
CA CYS A 112 -3.25 -0.09 -31.63
C CYS A 112 -3.15 1.45 -31.61
N VAL A 113 -4.17 2.12 -31.06
CA VAL A 113 -4.24 3.59 -31.00
C VAL A 113 -3.68 4.13 -29.68
N SER A 114 -4.14 3.58 -28.55
CA SER A 114 -3.71 4.06 -27.22
C SER A 114 -2.33 3.54 -26.82
N GLY A 115 -1.91 2.38 -27.32
CA GLY A 115 -0.66 1.74 -26.92
C GLY A 115 -0.71 1.17 -25.50
N VAL A 116 0.45 1.10 -24.86
CA VAL A 116 0.62 0.51 -23.52
C VAL A 116 0.30 1.55 -22.45
N CYS A 117 -0.74 1.30 -21.65
CA CYS A 117 -1.17 2.16 -20.53
C CYS A 117 -0.69 1.61 -19.16
N VAL A 118 -0.80 2.38 -18.08
CA VAL A 118 -0.33 1.99 -16.72
C VAL A 118 -0.90 0.66 -16.22
N GLN A 119 -2.16 0.33 -16.52
CA GLN A 119 -2.74 -0.96 -16.13
C GLN A 119 -2.07 -2.14 -16.85
N THR A 120 -1.75 -1.97 -18.13
CA THR A 120 -1.09 -3.01 -18.92
C THR A 120 0.29 -3.27 -18.33
N GLU A 121 1.05 -2.22 -18.03
CA GLU A 121 2.37 -2.32 -17.38
C GLU A 121 2.27 -2.96 -15.99
N THR A 122 1.35 -2.46 -15.15
CA THR A 122 1.22 -2.93 -13.75
C THR A 122 0.89 -4.41 -13.70
N VAL A 123 -0.06 -4.87 -14.51
CA VAL A 123 -0.47 -6.27 -14.53
C VAL A 123 0.56 -7.15 -15.24
N LEU A 124 1.23 -6.66 -16.28
CA LEU A 124 2.34 -7.37 -16.92
C LEU A 124 3.51 -7.57 -15.95
N ARG A 125 3.87 -6.55 -15.17
CA ARG A 125 4.87 -6.64 -14.10
C ARG A 125 4.49 -7.69 -13.06
N GLN A 126 3.23 -7.72 -12.63
CA GLN A 126 2.74 -8.77 -11.73
C GLN A 126 2.84 -10.17 -12.35
N ALA A 127 2.47 -10.31 -13.62
CA ALA A 127 2.55 -11.58 -14.33
C ALA A 127 4.00 -12.08 -14.40
N ILE A 128 4.96 -11.20 -14.70
CA ILE A 128 6.40 -11.53 -14.72
C ILE A 128 6.89 -11.94 -13.32
N ALA A 129 6.51 -11.21 -12.27
CA ALA A 129 6.85 -11.55 -10.89
C ALA A 129 6.29 -12.93 -10.47
N GLU A 130 5.14 -13.32 -11.01
CA GLU A 130 4.51 -14.64 -10.83
C GLU A 130 5.08 -15.74 -11.76
N ARG A 131 6.15 -15.42 -12.50
CA ARG A 131 6.80 -16.27 -13.49
C ARG A 131 5.83 -16.75 -14.59
N ILE A 132 5.00 -15.85 -15.11
CA ILE A 132 4.01 -16.14 -16.18
C ILE A 132 4.57 -15.69 -17.53
N LYS A 133 4.39 -16.53 -18.56
CA LYS A 133 4.85 -16.19 -19.92
C LYS A 133 3.82 -15.33 -20.67
N PRO A 134 4.17 -14.12 -21.14
CA PRO A 134 3.27 -13.27 -21.90
C PRO A 134 3.28 -13.60 -23.41
N ILE A 135 2.15 -13.39 -24.06
CA ILE A 135 2.00 -13.23 -25.51
C ILE A 135 1.20 -11.95 -25.77
N LEU A 136 1.43 -11.28 -26.90
CA LEU A 136 0.85 -9.96 -27.18
C LEU A 136 -0.20 -10.05 -28.29
N PHE A 137 -1.32 -9.35 -28.11
CA PHE A 137 -2.32 -9.12 -29.15
C PHE A 137 -2.63 -7.63 -29.27
N MET A 138 -2.38 -7.08 -30.45
CA MET A 138 -2.73 -5.70 -30.79
C MET A 138 -4.15 -5.65 -31.37
N ASN A 139 -5.04 -5.01 -30.63
CA ASN A 139 -6.47 -4.93 -30.92
C ASN A 139 -6.87 -3.55 -31.45
N LYS A 140 -8.07 -3.46 -32.02
CA LYS A 140 -8.65 -2.26 -32.63
C LYS A 140 -7.88 -1.70 -33.83
N MET A 141 -7.24 -2.58 -34.60
CA MET A 141 -6.59 -2.20 -35.86
C MET A 141 -7.57 -1.56 -36.86
N ASP A 142 -8.86 -1.84 -36.77
CA ASP A 142 -9.91 -1.22 -37.57
C ASP A 142 -10.02 0.30 -37.35
N ARG A 143 -9.78 0.80 -36.14
CA ARG A 143 -9.77 2.26 -35.86
C ARG A 143 -8.60 2.95 -36.54
N ALA A 144 -7.41 2.33 -36.48
CA ALA A 144 -6.22 2.85 -37.14
C ALA A 144 -6.39 2.93 -38.68
N LEU A 145 -7.10 1.95 -39.27
CA LEU A 145 -7.36 1.88 -40.70
C LEU A 145 -8.51 2.79 -41.17
N LEU A 146 -9.62 2.84 -40.42
CA LEU A 146 -10.85 3.52 -40.84
C LEU A 146 -10.97 4.95 -40.30
N GLU A 147 -10.65 5.17 -39.02
CA GLU A 147 -10.82 6.46 -38.35
C GLU A 147 -9.60 7.35 -38.55
N LEU A 148 -8.40 6.83 -38.25
CA LEU A 148 -7.15 7.59 -38.35
C LEU A 148 -6.55 7.58 -39.77
N GLN A 149 -6.95 6.62 -40.61
CA GLN A 149 -6.47 6.46 -41.98
C GLN A 149 -4.93 6.51 -42.11
N LEU A 150 -4.24 5.87 -41.16
CA LEU A 150 -2.77 5.85 -41.12
C LEU A 150 -2.19 5.21 -42.40
N GLN A 151 -1.04 5.72 -42.85
CA GLN A 151 -0.31 5.08 -43.93
C GLN A 151 0.29 3.74 -43.49
N GLN A 152 0.61 2.86 -44.44
CA GLN A 152 1.12 1.52 -44.14
C GLN A 152 2.42 1.56 -43.31
N GLU A 153 3.34 2.47 -43.64
CA GLU A 153 4.60 2.60 -42.91
C GLU A 153 4.38 3.18 -41.51
N ASP A 154 3.56 4.21 -41.36
CA ASP A 154 3.22 4.79 -40.06
C ASP A 154 2.59 3.74 -39.13
N LEU A 155 1.67 2.92 -39.66
CA LEU A 155 1.03 1.84 -38.91
C LEU A 155 2.05 0.76 -38.48
N PHE A 156 2.99 0.41 -39.35
CA PHE A 156 4.08 -0.51 -39.00
C PHE A 156 4.98 0.06 -37.89
N GLN A 157 5.36 1.34 -37.99
CA GLN A 157 6.16 2.02 -36.96
C GLN A 157 5.42 2.06 -35.61
N THR A 158 4.11 2.29 -35.62
CA THR A 158 3.28 2.21 -34.40
C THR A 158 3.32 0.80 -33.79
N PHE A 159 3.14 -0.25 -34.60
CA PHE A 159 3.24 -1.62 -34.11
C PHE A 159 4.62 -1.94 -33.54
N GLN A 160 5.69 -1.53 -34.21
CA GLN A 160 7.05 -1.73 -33.74
C GLN A 160 7.27 -1.07 -32.38
N ARG A 161 6.85 0.19 -32.21
CA ARG A 161 6.95 0.91 -30.93
C ARG A 161 6.17 0.23 -29.80
N ILE A 162 4.97 -0.29 -30.10
CA ILE A 162 4.19 -1.02 -29.09
C ILE A 162 4.93 -2.28 -28.64
N VAL A 163 5.49 -3.06 -29.57
CA VAL A 163 6.32 -4.25 -29.23
C VAL A 163 7.53 -3.84 -28.41
N GLU A 164 8.23 -2.78 -28.79
CA GLU A 164 9.39 -2.26 -28.08
C GLU A 164 9.04 -1.83 -26.65
N ASN A 165 7.97 -1.06 -26.46
CA ASN A 165 7.51 -0.64 -25.13
C ASN A 165 7.16 -1.83 -24.23
N VAL A 166 6.48 -2.85 -24.76
CA VAL A 166 6.19 -4.09 -24.01
C VAL A 166 7.48 -4.81 -23.64
N ASN A 167 8.44 -4.91 -24.56
CA ASN A 167 9.73 -5.56 -24.31
C ASN A 167 10.61 -4.78 -23.33
N VAL A 168 10.54 -3.45 -23.29
CA VAL A 168 11.21 -2.63 -22.25
C VAL A 168 10.69 -3.01 -20.87
N ILE A 169 9.36 -3.15 -20.71
CA ILE A 169 8.76 -3.58 -19.43
C ILE A 169 9.23 -5.00 -19.08
N ILE A 170 9.20 -5.92 -20.05
CA ILE A 170 9.67 -7.30 -19.85
C ILE A 170 11.15 -7.32 -19.46
N ALA A 171 12.01 -6.56 -20.11
CA ALA A 171 13.44 -6.51 -19.81
C ALA A 171 13.76 -5.81 -18.48
N THR A 172 12.90 -4.90 -18.03
CA THR A 172 13.07 -4.18 -16.75
C THR A 172 12.78 -5.08 -15.55
N TYR A 173 11.77 -5.95 -15.65
CA TYR A 173 11.29 -6.77 -14.53
C TYR A 173 11.55 -8.27 -14.70
N GLY A 174 11.88 -8.72 -15.91
CA GLY A 174 12.21 -10.09 -16.24
C GLY A 174 13.71 -10.35 -16.15
N ASP A 175 14.07 -11.61 -15.96
CA ASP A 175 15.46 -12.08 -15.99
C ASP A 175 15.65 -12.98 -17.21
N ASP A 176 16.27 -12.43 -18.26
CA ASP A 176 16.57 -13.15 -19.51
C ASP A 176 17.53 -14.33 -19.30
N SER A 177 18.31 -14.32 -18.21
CA SER A 177 19.20 -15.41 -17.79
C SER A 177 18.55 -16.38 -16.79
N GLY A 178 17.32 -16.07 -16.39
CA GLY A 178 16.56 -16.80 -15.40
C GLY A 178 15.97 -18.11 -15.92
N PRO A 179 15.28 -18.87 -15.05
CA PRO A 179 14.78 -20.20 -15.37
C PRO A 179 13.64 -20.21 -16.42
N MET A 180 13.11 -19.04 -16.77
CA MET A 180 12.07 -18.86 -17.79
C MET A 180 12.64 -18.68 -19.21
N GLY A 181 13.93 -18.38 -19.32
CA GLY A 181 14.58 -18.02 -20.58
C GLY A 181 14.04 -16.71 -21.16
N ASP A 182 14.12 -16.58 -22.49
CA ASP A 182 13.69 -15.40 -23.23
C ASP A 182 12.16 -15.21 -23.20
N LEU A 183 11.73 -14.11 -22.58
CA LEU A 183 10.34 -13.70 -22.43
C LEU A 183 9.89 -12.63 -23.40
N GLN A 184 10.80 -12.11 -24.22
CA GLN A 184 10.49 -11.01 -25.12
C GLN A 184 9.48 -11.44 -26.18
N VAL A 185 8.48 -10.58 -26.41
CA VAL A 185 7.50 -10.78 -27.46
C VAL A 185 8.10 -10.33 -28.79
N ASP A 186 8.03 -11.21 -29.79
CA ASP A 186 8.65 -11.01 -31.10
C ASP A 186 7.68 -11.46 -32.20
N PRO A 187 7.26 -10.55 -33.10
CA PRO A 187 6.41 -10.89 -34.24
C PRO A 187 7.02 -11.99 -35.13
N THR A 188 8.35 -12.03 -35.28
CA THR A 188 9.03 -13.05 -36.11
C THR A 188 8.96 -14.45 -35.52
N LYS A 189 8.69 -14.57 -34.22
CA LYS A 189 8.47 -15.85 -33.53
C LYS A 189 7.00 -16.25 -33.54
N GLY A 190 6.08 -15.38 -33.94
CA GLY A 190 4.63 -15.62 -33.89
C GLY A 190 3.98 -15.32 -32.54
N THR A 191 4.70 -14.72 -31.58
CA THR A 191 4.15 -14.40 -30.24
C THR A 191 3.33 -13.10 -30.20
N VAL A 192 3.22 -12.40 -31.35
CA VAL A 192 2.47 -11.15 -31.51
C VAL A 192 1.39 -11.36 -32.57
N GLY A 193 0.13 -11.18 -32.16
CA GLY A 193 -1.02 -11.14 -33.07
C GLY A 193 -1.52 -9.71 -33.28
N PHE A 194 -2.13 -9.48 -34.43
CA PHE A 194 -2.70 -8.19 -34.84
C PHE A 194 -4.14 -8.41 -35.30
N GLY A 195 -5.06 -7.49 -34.98
CA GLY A 195 -6.41 -7.58 -35.51
C GLY A 195 -7.42 -6.67 -34.85
N ALA A 196 -8.69 -7.04 -34.99
CA ALA A 196 -9.82 -6.36 -34.40
C ALA A 196 -10.85 -7.37 -33.87
N GLY A 197 -10.95 -7.46 -32.54
CA GLY A 197 -11.90 -8.35 -31.86
C GLY A 197 -13.36 -8.04 -32.22
N LEU A 198 -13.71 -6.76 -32.41
CA LEU A 198 -15.08 -6.35 -32.76
C LEU A 198 -15.54 -6.89 -34.13
N HIS A 199 -14.64 -6.88 -35.12
CA HIS A 199 -14.91 -7.44 -36.44
C HIS A 199 -14.63 -8.95 -36.50
N GLY A 200 -13.96 -9.51 -35.50
CA GLY A 200 -13.70 -10.94 -35.38
C GLY A 200 -12.59 -11.47 -36.30
N TRP A 201 -11.62 -10.61 -36.67
CA TRP A 201 -10.48 -11.02 -37.48
C TRP A 201 -9.15 -10.74 -36.77
N ALA A 202 -8.18 -11.63 -36.98
CA ALA A 202 -6.83 -11.50 -36.46
C ALA A 202 -5.84 -12.26 -37.35
N PHE A 203 -4.56 -11.93 -37.24
CA PHE A 203 -3.47 -12.66 -37.88
C PHE A 203 -2.19 -12.55 -37.03
N THR A 204 -1.31 -13.53 -37.16
CA THR A 204 0.12 -13.42 -36.84
C THR A 204 0.91 -13.40 -38.16
N LEU A 205 2.23 -13.28 -38.09
CA LEU A 205 3.07 -13.42 -39.28
C LEU A 205 3.05 -14.84 -39.86
N LYS A 206 2.66 -15.84 -39.07
CA LYS A 206 2.64 -17.24 -39.48
C LYS A 206 1.64 -17.48 -40.60
N GLU A 207 0.41 -16.97 -40.48
CA GLU A 207 -0.64 -17.18 -41.49
C GLU A 207 -0.22 -16.63 -42.85
N PHE A 208 0.33 -15.42 -42.88
CA PHE A 208 0.84 -14.82 -44.11
C PHE A 208 2.09 -15.53 -44.64
N ALA A 209 3.00 -15.95 -43.76
CA ALA A 209 4.16 -16.74 -44.17
C ALA A 209 3.74 -18.07 -44.80
N GLU A 210 2.73 -18.76 -44.27
CA GLU A 210 2.20 -19.99 -44.87
C GLU A 210 1.57 -19.74 -46.26
N MET A 211 0.81 -18.65 -46.40
CA MET A 211 0.20 -18.28 -47.69
C MET A 211 1.24 -18.00 -48.79
N TYR A 212 2.40 -17.45 -48.42
CA TYR A 212 3.43 -17.02 -49.35
C TYR A 212 4.63 -17.99 -49.46
N ALA A 213 4.83 -18.89 -48.51
CA ALA A 213 5.97 -19.83 -48.47
C ALA A 213 6.06 -20.68 -49.75
N SER A 214 4.92 -21.21 -50.21
CA SER A 214 4.83 -21.99 -51.45
C SER A 214 5.17 -21.16 -52.70
N LYS A 215 4.79 -19.87 -52.73
CA LYS A 215 5.05 -18.96 -53.85
C LYS A 215 6.52 -18.54 -53.93
N PHE A 216 7.16 -18.28 -52.79
CA PHE A 216 8.57 -17.90 -52.73
C PHE A 216 9.52 -19.09 -52.68
N LYS A 217 9.02 -20.31 -52.43
CA LYS A 217 9.82 -21.52 -52.18
C LYS A 217 10.80 -21.33 -51.01
N ILE A 218 10.34 -20.68 -49.94
CA ILE A 218 11.08 -20.42 -48.70
C ILE A 218 10.30 -21.07 -47.55
N GLU A 219 10.99 -21.69 -46.60
CA GLU A 219 10.40 -22.22 -45.37
C GLU A 219 9.67 -21.12 -44.57
N VAL A 220 8.58 -21.50 -43.89
CA VAL A 220 7.70 -20.58 -43.16
C VAL A 220 8.49 -19.75 -42.13
N ASP A 221 9.31 -20.38 -41.29
CA ASP A 221 10.13 -19.69 -40.28
C ASP A 221 11.09 -18.65 -40.86
N LYS A 222 11.72 -18.97 -41.99
CA LYS A 222 12.65 -18.06 -42.68
C LYS A 222 11.90 -16.90 -43.31
N LEU A 223 10.68 -17.14 -43.81
CA LEU A 223 9.85 -16.10 -44.41
C LEU A 223 9.27 -15.16 -43.34
N MET A 224 8.83 -15.67 -42.19
CA MET A 224 8.39 -14.84 -41.04
C MET A 224 9.46 -13.82 -40.64
N LYS A 225 10.73 -14.23 -40.57
CA LYS A 225 11.86 -13.33 -40.29
C LYS A 225 12.08 -12.26 -41.35
N ARG A 226 11.71 -12.51 -42.61
CA ARG A 226 11.79 -11.53 -43.70
C ARG A 226 10.58 -10.60 -43.76
N LEU A 227 9.43 -11.02 -43.23
CA LEU A 227 8.22 -10.21 -43.24
C LEU A 227 8.27 -9.07 -42.23
N TRP A 228 9.08 -9.15 -41.17
CA TRP A 228 9.17 -8.13 -40.12
C TRP A 228 10.50 -7.36 -40.14
N GLY A 229 10.52 -6.18 -39.52
CA GLY A 229 11.71 -5.35 -39.34
C GLY A 229 12.20 -4.67 -40.61
N ASP A 230 13.49 -4.36 -40.67
CA ASP A 230 14.16 -3.70 -41.79
C ASP A 230 14.50 -4.68 -42.92
N ASN A 231 13.47 -5.37 -43.40
CA ASN A 231 13.51 -6.22 -44.57
C ASN A 231 12.61 -5.62 -45.64
N PHE A 232 13.17 -5.29 -46.79
CA PHE A 232 12.49 -4.68 -47.91
C PHE A 232 12.48 -5.61 -49.11
N PHE A 233 11.44 -5.52 -49.93
CA PHE A 233 11.28 -6.27 -51.15
C PHE A 233 11.13 -5.30 -52.33
N SER A 234 11.85 -5.58 -53.42
CA SER A 234 11.66 -4.87 -54.68
C SER A 234 10.74 -5.70 -55.58
N PRO A 235 9.54 -5.21 -55.92
CA PRO A 235 8.65 -5.88 -56.88
C PRO A 235 9.28 -6.05 -58.27
N ALA A 236 10.12 -5.08 -58.66
CA ALA A 236 10.79 -5.06 -59.96
C ALA A 236 11.91 -6.11 -60.02
N GLU A 237 12.75 -6.18 -58.99
CA GLU A 237 13.89 -7.12 -58.96
C GLU A 237 13.54 -8.48 -58.38
N LYS A 238 12.39 -8.62 -57.71
CA LYS A 238 11.96 -9.81 -56.95
C LYS A 238 12.99 -10.28 -55.91
N LYS A 239 13.72 -9.33 -55.33
CA LYS A 239 14.79 -9.57 -54.35
C LYS A 239 14.46 -8.92 -53.01
N TRP A 240 14.96 -9.56 -51.96
CA TRP A 240 14.95 -9.04 -50.59
C TRP A 240 16.23 -8.24 -50.35
N SER A 241 16.10 -7.10 -49.67
CA SER A 241 17.21 -6.23 -49.25
C SER A 241 17.03 -5.85 -47.78
N LYS A 242 18.15 -5.60 -47.08
CA LYS A 242 18.15 -5.02 -45.73
C LYS A 242 18.19 -3.49 -45.74
N GLY A 243 18.54 -2.88 -46.88
CA GLY A 243 18.56 -1.43 -47.05
C GLY A 243 17.33 -0.96 -47.81
N GLY A 244 16.67 0.07 -47.29
CA GLY A 244 15.62 0.81 -48.00
C GLY A 244 16.22 1.68 -49.09
N GLY A 245 15.52 1.80 -50.22
CA GLY A 245 15.90 2.62 -51.37
C GLY A 245 14.70 2.84 -52.30
N GLU A 246 14.83 3.70 -53.31
CA GLU A 246 13.75 3.91 -54.29
C GLU A 246 13.36 2.59 -54.97
N GLY A 247 12.06 2.24 -54.91
CA GLY A 247 11.52 0.99 -55.45
C GLY A 247 11.54 -0.21 -54.49
N TYR A 248 12.08 -0.06 -53.27
CA TYR A 248 12.02 -1.07 -52.20
C TYR A 248 10.91 -0.74 -51.21
N VAL A 249 9.98 -1.67 -51.01
CA VAL A 249 8.88 -1.54 -50.04
C VAL A 249 9.13 -2.50 -48.89
N ARG A 250 8.84 -2.10 -47.66
CA ARG A 250 9.00 -2.97 -46.49
C ARG A 250 8.17 -4.24 -46.65
N GLY A 251 8.75 -5.39 -46.30
CA GLY A 251 8.13 -6.71 -46.46
C GLY A 251 6.76 -6.80 -45.80
N PHE A 252 6.63 -6.29 -44.57
CA PHE A 252 5.37 -6.23 -43.85
C PHE A 252 4.31 -5.40 -44.60
N CYS A 253 4.69 -4.19 -45.02
CA CYS A 253 3.80 -3.28 -45.73
C CYS A 253 3.31 -3.90 -47.05
N GLN A 254 4.21 -4.52 -47.81
CA GLN A 254 3.87 -5.07 -49.12
C GLN A 254 3.06 -6.38 -49.06
N PHE A 255 3.40 -7.31 -48.17
CA PHE A 255 2.80 -8.65 -48.19
C PHE A 255 1.70 -8.84 -47.16
N VAL A 256 1.66 -8.03 -46.11
CA VAL A 256 0.65 -8.12 -45.04
C VAL A 256 -0.34 -6.96 -45.14
N LEU A 257 0.14 -5.71 -45.04
CA LEU A 257 -0.76 -4.56 -44.98
C LEU A 257 -1.40 -4.23 -46.34
N ASP A 258 -0.67 -4.23 -47.44
CA ASP A 258 -1.20 -3.83 -48.75
C ASP A 258 -2.44 -4.64 -49.19
N PRO A 259 -2.48 -5.98 -49.07
CA PRO A 259 -3.70 -6.74 -49.29
C PRO A 259 -4.87 -6.32 -48.38
N ILE A 260 -4.61 -6.08 -47.09
CA ILE A 260 -5.63 -5.65 -46.13
C ILE A 260 -6.15 -4.26 -46.51
N PHE A 261 -5.26 -3.29 -46.79
CA PHE A 261 -5.62 -1.94 -47.22
C PHE A 261 -6.45 -1.95 -48.50
N LYS A 262 -6.10 -2.81 -49.47
CA LYS A 262 -6.87 -2.97 -50.71
C LYS A 262 -8.28 -3.47 -50.44
N VAL A 263 -8.45 -4.47 -49.57
CA VAL A 263 -9.78 -4.98 -49.18
C VAL A 263 -10.59 -3.89 -48.48
N PHE A 264 -10.02 -3.22 -47.49
CA PHE A 264 -10.68 -2.13 -46.76
C PHE A 264 -11.12 -1.02 -47.71
N LYS A 265 -10.19 -0.52 -48.54
CA LYS A 265 -10.47 0.57 -49.47
C LYS A 265 -11.47 0.18 -50.55
N ALA A 266 -11.38 -1.03 -51.12
CA ALA A 266 -12.31 -1.46 -52.16
C ALA A 266 -13.74 -1.59 -51.62
N ILE A 267 -13.92 -2.17 -50.43
CA ILE A 267 -15.24 -2.38 -49.81
C ILE A 267 -15.84 -1.07 -49.30
N MET A 268 -15.04 -0.23 -48.63
CA MET A 268 -15.53 1.04 -48.05
C MET A 268 -15.83 2.10 -49.11
N ASP A 269 -15.09 2.13 -50.23
CA ASP A 269 -15.39 2.99 -51.38
C ASP A 269 -16.49 2.40 -52.29
N CYS A 270 -17.09 1.26 -51.92
CA CYS A 270 -18.11 0.55 -52.69
C CYS A 270 -17.72 0.20 -54.14
N ARG A 271 -16.44 -0.13 -54.40
CA ARG A 271 -15.92 -0.50 -55.72
C ARG A 271 -16.19 -1.98 -56.05
N LYS A 272 -17.43 -2.28 -56.47
CA LYS A 272 -17.96 -3.65 -56.68
C LYS A 272 -17.10 -4.54 -57.55
N ASP A 273 -16.70 -4.06 -58.72
CA ASP A 273 -15.89 -4.85 -59.65
C ASP A 273 -14.53 -5.24 -59.07
N GLU A 274 -13.93 -4.37 -58.25
CA GLU A 274 -12.65 -4.62 -57.62
C GLU A 274 -12.76 -5.59 -56.44
N TYR A 275 -13.71 -5.38 -55.52
CA TYR A 275 -13.81 -6.26 -54.36
C TYR A 275 -14.33 -7.65 -54.73
N VAL A 276 -15.20 -7.81 -55.74
CA VAL A 276 -15.60 -9.14 -56.22
C VAL A 276 -14.38 -9.91 -56.76
N GLN A 277 -13.53 -9.26 -57.57
CA GLN A 277 -12.28 -9.88 -58.04
C GLN A 277 -11.31 -10.19 -56.89
N LEU A 278 -11.26 -9.36 -55.84
CA LEU A 278 -10.45 -9.61 -54.65
C LEU A 278 -10.99 -10.82 -53.86
N LEU A 279 -12.31 -10.94 -53.68
CA LEU A 279 -12.94 -12.09 -53.01
C LEU A 279 -12.60 -13.40 -53.72
N ASP A 280 -12.64 -13.42 -55.05
CA ASP A 280 -12.24 -14.58 -55.85
C ASP A 280 -10.75 -14.91 -55.66
N LYS A 281 -9.87 -13.91 -55.67
CA LYS A 281 -8.41 -14.09 -55.44
C LYS A 281 -8.09 -14.60 -54.04
N LEU A 282 -8.87 -14.18 -53.04
CA LEU A 282 -8.74 -14.61 -51.65
C LEU A 282 -9.49 -15.92 -51.35
N ASN A 283 -10.17 -16.50 -52.35
CA ASN A 283 -10.96 -17.72 -52.25
C ASN A 283 -12.09 -17.63 -51.19
N ILE A 284 -12.72 -16.46 -51.07
CA ILE A 284 -13.81 -16.18 -50.14
C ILE A 284 -15.14 -16.41 -50.86
N LYS A 285 -15.96 -17.32 -50.34
CA LYS A 285 -17.27 -17.66 -50.92
C LYS A 285 -18.39 -17.24 -49.98
N LEU A 286 -19.27 -16.36 -50.46
CA LEU A 286 -20.47 -15.90 -49.74
C LEU A 286 -21.71 -16.72 -50.17
N GLN A 287 -22.55 -17.11 -49.21
CA GLN A 287 -23.73 -17.97 -49.43
C GLN A 287 -25.01 -17.38 -48.79
N GLY A 288 -26.19 -17.68 -49.36
CA GLY A 288 -27.47 -17.28 -48.78
C GLY A 288 -27.63 -15.77 -48.60
N ASP A 289 -28.19 -15.36 -47.45
CA ASP A 289 -28.44 -13.97 -47.04
C ASP A 289 -27.18 -13.08 -47.01
N ASP A 290 -25.98 -13.68 -47.01
CA ASP A 290 -24.73 -12.92 -47.11
C ASP A 290 -24.49 -12.36 -48.52
N ARG A 291 -25.22 -12.83 -49.54
CA ARG A 291 -25.21 -12.21 -50.88
C ARG A 291 -25.88 -10.85 -50.91
N ASP A 292 -26.89 -10.61 -50.06
CA ASP A 292 -27.56 -9.32 -50.02
C ASP A 292 -26.60 -8.23 -49.49
N LYS A 293 -25.72 -8.60 -48.55
CA LYS A 293 -24.64 -7.73 -48.06
C LYS A 293 -23.57 -7.44 -49.13
N LEU A 294 -23.42 -8.30 -50.13
CA LEU A 294 -22.56 -8.05 -51.28
C LEU A 294 -23.10 -6.92 -52.16
N GLU A 295 -24.42 -6.67 -52.13
CA GLU A 295 -25.05 -5.55 -52.82
C GLU A 295 -24.99 -4.26 -52.00
N GLU A 296 -25.14 -4.34 -50.67
CA GLU A 296 -25.12 -3.19 -49.76
C GLU A 296 -23.70 -2.61 -49.53
N GLY A 297 -22.66 -3.45 -49.54
CA GLY A 297 -21.29 -3.01 -49.30
C GLY A 297 -21.03 -2.51 -47.87
N GLY A 298 -19.98 -1.70 -47.69
CA GLY A 298 -19.69 -1.02 -46.43
C GLY A 298 -19.24 -1.91 -45.26
N LYS A 299 -19.46 -1.42 -44.02
CA LYS A 299 -18.96 -2.06 -42.78
C LYS A 299 -19.46 -3.50 -42.55
N PRO A 300 -20.75 -3.84 -42.79
CA PRO A 300 -21.23 -5.21 -42.59
C PRO A 300 -20.56 -6.23 -43.52
N LEU A 301 -20.36 -5.87 -44.79
CA LEU A 301 -19.64 -6.71 -45.75
C LEU A 301 -18.17 -6.85 -45.34
N LEU A 302 -17.52 -5.75 -44.96
CA LEU A 302 -16.14 -5.77 -44.50
C LEU A 302 -15.94 -6.72 -43.32
N LYS A 303 -16.83 -6.65 -42.31
CA LYS A 303 -16.81 -7.54 -41.14
C LYS A 303 -16.88 -9.00 -41.57
N LEU A 304 -17.81 -9.34 -42.46
CA LEU A 304 -17.99 -10.72 -42.93
C LEU A 304 -16.77 -11.25 -43.70
N VAL A 305 -16.28 -10.45 -44.65
CA VAL A 305 -15.13 -10.79 -45.51
C VAL A 305 -13.88 -11.01 -44.66
N MET A 306 -13.58 -10.09 -43.74
CA MET A 306 -12.41 -10.19 -42.88
C MET A 306 -12.51 -11.39 -41.92
N LYS A 307 -13.69 -11.66 -41.36
CA LYS A 307 -13.93 -12.79 -40.46
C LYS A 307 -13.75 -14.15 -41.16
N GLN A 308 -14.11 -14.25 -42.44
CA GLN A 308 -13.92 -15.48 -43.22
C GLN A 308 -12.47 -15.62 -43.72
N TRP A 309 -11.80 -14.51 -44.04
CA TRP A 309 -10.44 -14.53 -44.53
C TRP A 309 -9.42 -14.84 -43.43
N LEU A 310 -9.55 -14.18 -42.28
CA LEU A 310 -8.59 -14.22 -41.18
C LEU A 310 -9.33 -14.39 -39.83
N PRO A 311 -9.91 -15.57 -39.52
CA PRO A 311 -10.74 -15.76 -38.34
C PRO A 311 -9.96 -15.56 -37.04
N ALA A 312 -10.41 -14.64 -36.16
CA ALA A 312 -9.65 -14.31 -34.96
C ALA A 312 -9.45 -15.49 -34.00
N GLY A 313 -10.48 -16.33 -33.82
CA GLY A 313 -10.43 -17.47 -32.91
C GLY A 313 -9.37 -18.50 -33.28
N ASP A 314 -9.20 -18.80 -34.58
CA ASP A 314 -8.22 -19.80 -35.04
C ASP A 314 -6.79 -19.34 -34.81
N VAL A 315 -6.50 -18.08 -35.13
CA VAL A 315 -5.18 -17.48 -34.96
C VAL A 315 -4.79 -17.42 -33.49
N LEU A 316 -5.70 -16.94 -32.63
CA LEU A 316 -5.42 -16.82 -31.20
C LEU A 316 -5.24 -18.18 -30.53
N LEU A 317 -6.09 -19.18 -30.83
CA LEU A 317 -5.96 -20.51 -30.25
C LEU A 317 -4.68 -21.21 -30.72
N THR A 318 -4.29 -21.03 -31.99
CA THR A 318 -3.01 -21.52 -32.52
C THR A 318 -1.84 -20.85 -31.82
N MET A 319 -1.86 -19.53 -31.68
CA MET A 319 -0.82 -18.76 -30.98
C MET A 319 -0.68 -19.21 -29.51
N ILE A 320 -1.80 -19.42 -28.82
CA ILE A 320 -1.83 -19.91 -27.44
C ILE A 320 -1.23 -21.30 -27.33
N ALA A 321 -1.65 -22.25 -28.18
CA ALA A 321 -1.20 -23.64 -28.13
C ALA A 321 0.30 -23.78 -28.43
N ILE A 322 0.85 -22.95 -29.31
CA ILE A 322 2.26 -23.02 -29.71
C ILE A 322 3.18 -22.37 -28.66
N HIS A 323 2.80 -21.21 -28.11
CA HIS A 323 3.73 -20.36 -27.37
C HIS A 323 3.58 -20.38 -25.85
N LEU A 324 2.38 -20.65 -25.31
CA LEU A 324 2.18 -20.70 -23.86
C LEU A 324 2.62 -22.04 -23.27
N PRO A 325 3.24 -22.06 -22.07
CA PRO A 325 3.72 -23.28 -21.46
C PRO A 325 2.58 -24.16 -20.93
N SER A 326 2.77 -25.48 -21.00
CA SER A 326 1.92 -26.43 -20.28
C SER A 326 2.19 -26.38 -18.76
N PRO A 327 1.25 -26.84 -17.92
CA PRO A 327 1.48 -27.01 -16.48
C PRO A 327 2.77 -27.75 -16.13
N VAL A 328 3.09 -28.82 -16.88
CA VAL A 328 4.27 -29.66 -16.66
C VAL A 328 5.57 -28.87 -16.90
N VAL A 329 5.58 -27.98 -17.88
CA VAL A 329 6.75 -27.12 -18.16
C VAL A 329 6.79 -25.96 -17.16
N ALA A 330 5.66 -25.31 -16.91
CA ALA A 330 5.57 -24.14 -16.04
C ALA A 330 5.95 -24.46 -14.59
N GLN A 331 5.46 -25.58 -14.04
CA GLN A 331 5.69 -25.93 -12.64
C GLN A 331 7.16 -26.22 -12.33
N LYS A 332 7.96 -26.71 -13.30
CA LYS A 332 9.40 -26.99 -13.12
C LYS A 332 10.17 -25.77 -12.60
N TYR A 333 9.85 -24.57 -13.11
CA TYR A 333 10.46 -23.32 -12.69
C TYR A 333 9.59 -22.51 -11.72
N ARG A 334 8.28 -22.78 -11.60
CA ARG A 334 7.40 -22.06 -10.66
C ARG A 334 7.32 -22.68 -9.27
N ALA A 335 7.63 -23.97 -9.10
CA ALA A 335 7.51 -24.66 -7.81
C ALA A 335 8.23 -23.94 -6.67
N GLU A 336 9.45 -23.45 -6.92
CA GLU A 336 10.25 -22.65 -5.98
C GLU A 336 9.57 -21.35 -5.55
N LEU A 337 8.88 -20.68 -6.46
CA LEU A 337 8.17 -19.44 -6.14
C LEU A 337 6.90 -19.72 -5.33
N LEU A 338 6.24 -20.83 -5.62
CA LEU A 338 4.90 -21.16 -5.12
C LEU A 338 4.92 -21.85 -3.75
N TYR A 339 5.90 -22.70 -3.45
CA TYR A 339 5.94 -23.47 -2.20
C TYR A 339 6.81 -22.78 -1.14
N GLU A 340 6.29 -22.57 0.07
CA GLU A 340 7.06 -21.95 1.16
C GLU A 340 7.94 -22.96 1.93
N GLY A 341 7.75 -24.26 1.70
CA GLY A 341 8.48 -25.31 2.39
C GLY A 341 9.84 -25.65 1.78
N PRO A 342 10.53 -26.65 2.35
CA PRO A 342 11.80 -27.15 1.84
C PRO A 342 11.70 -27.69 0.41
N GLN A 343 12.75 -27.49 -0.39
CA GLN A 343 12.80 -27.91 -1.80
C GLN A 343 13.09 -29.42 -1.98
N ASP A 344 13.38 -30.14 -0.90
CA ASP A 344 13.62 -31.58 -0.86
C ASP A 344 12.38 -32.37 -0.41
N ASP A 345 11.29 -31.69 -0.06
CA ASP A 345 10.05 -32.31 0.40
C ASP A 345 9.27 -32.99 -0.74
N GLU A 346 8.54 -34.06 -0.42
CA GLU A 346 7.72 -34.82 -1.37
C GLU A 346 6.65 -33.94 -2.02
N ALA A 347 6.05 -33.03 -1.25
CA ALA A 347 5.11 -32.05 -1.77
C ALA A 347 5.75 -31.11 -2.80
N PHE A 348 6.99 -30.65 -2.56
CA PHE A 348 7.72 -29.81 -3.50
C PHE A 348 8.05 -30.55 -4.79
N LEU A 349 8.55 -31.79 -4.66
CA LEU A 349 8.87 -32.63 -5.81
C LEU A 349 7.63 -32.91 -6.64
N GLY A 350 6.51 -33.27 -6.00
CA GLY A 350 5.22 -33.49 -6.66
C GLY A 350 4.71 -32.27 -7.43
N ILE A 351 4.84 -31.07 -6.84
CA ILE A 351 4.54 -29.80 -7.53
C ILE A 351 5.50 -29.60 -8.70
N LYS A 352 6.81 -29.77 -8.51
CA LYS A 352 7.81 -29.51 -9.56
C LYS A 352 7.65 -30.40 -10.78
N THR A 353 7.27 -31.67 -10.58
CA THR A 353 7.09 -32.64 -11.66
C THR A 353 5.66 -32.72 -12.18
N CYS A 354 4.71 -32.00 -11.57
CA CYS A 354 3.28 -32.12 -11.86
C CYS A 354 2.82 -33.59 -11.77
N ASP A 355 3.15 -34.26 -10.67
CA ASP A 355 2.89 -35.69 -10.48
C ASP A 355 1.46 -35.93 -9.98
N SER A 356 0.68 -36.71 -10.73
CA SER A 356 -0.69 -37.08 -10.36
C SER A 356 -0.74 -38.16 -9.26
N THR A 357 0.33 -38.92 -9.07
CA THR A 357 0.43 -39.96 -8.04
C THR A 357 0.98 -39.45 -6.71
N GLY A 358 1.56 -38.25 -6.71
CA GLY A 358 2.10 -37.59 -5.53
C GLY A 358 1.04 -37.09 -4.54
N PRO A 359 1.45 -36.42 -3.46
CA PRO A 359 0.54 -35.86 -2.48
C PRO A 359 -0.34 -34.78 -3.11
N LEU A 360 -1.60 -34.69 -2.67
CA LEU A 360 -2.49 -33.62 -3.10
C LEU A 360 -1.89 -32.29 -2.64
N MET A 361 -1.69 -31.36 -3.57
CA MET A 361 -1.38 -29.96 -3.30
C MET A 361 -2.27 -29.11 -4.17
N MET A 362 -3.26 -28.44 -3.59
CA MET A 362 -4.18 -27.55 -4.29
C MET A 362 -4.15 -26.16 -3.65
N TYR A 363 -4.09 -25.12 -4.47
CA TYR A 363 -4.23 -23.73 -4.02
C TYR A 363 -5.63 -23.21 -4.32
N ILE A 364 -6.32 -22.72 -3.29
CA ILE A 364 -7.57 -21.97 -3.45
C ILE A 364 -7.22 -20.50 -3.65
N SER A 365 -7.62 -19.96 -4.79
CA SER A 365 -7.33 -18.57 -5.19
C SER A 365 -8.44 -17.60 -4.80
N LYS A 366 -9.70 -18.00 -5.02
CA LYS A 366 -10.87 -17.18 -4.69
C LYS A 366 -12.09 -18.01 -4.35
N MET A 367 -13.05 -17.36 -3.71
CA MET A 367 -14.38 -17.93 -3.46
C MET A 367 -15.35 -17.38 -4.51
N VAL A 368 -15.99 -18.25 -5.27
CA VAL A 368 -16.94 -17.88 -6.31
C VAL A 368 -18.36 -17.99 -5.75
N PRO A 369 -19.17 -16.92 -5.77
CA PRO A 369 -20.55 -17.00 -5.30
C PRO A 369 -21.36 -17.96 -6.17
N THR A 370 -22.24 -18.72 -5.54
CA THR A 370 -23.15 -19.64 -6.23
C THR A 370 -24.50 -18.97 -6.50
N SER A 371 -25.35 -19.60 -7.32
CA SER A 371 -26.75 -19.20 -7.46
C SER A 371 -27.53 -19.31 -6.14
N ASP A 372 -27.10 -20.21 -5.26
CA ASP A 372 -27.67 -20.39 -3.93
C ASP A 372 -27.09 -19.35 -2.98
N LYS A 373 -27.93 -18.39 -2.59
CA LYS A 373 -27.51 -17.30 -1.70
C LYS A 373 -26.86 -17.83 -0.42
N GLY A 374 -25.63 -17.40 -0.17
CA GLY A 374 -24.87 -17.72 1.05
C GLY A 374 -23.92 -18.91 0.95
N ARG A 375 -23.85 -19.60 -0.19
CA ARG A 375 -22.82 -20.63 -0.45
C ARG A 375 -21.80 -20.16 -1.48
N PHE A 376 -20.57 -20.61 -1.30
CA PHE A 376 -19.45 -20.30 -2.19
C PHE A 376 -18.75 -21.56 -2.67
N TYR A 377 -18.28 -21.54 -3.91
CA TYR A 377 -17.35 -22.52 -4.43
C TYR A 377 -15.91 -22.05 -4.19
N ALA A 378 -15.07 -22.91 -3.64
CA ALA A 378 -13.64 -22.64 -3.54
C ALA A 378 -12.99 -22.92 -4.90
N PHE A 379 -12.60 -21.87 -5.62
CA PHE A 379 -11.99 -21.96 -6.94
C PHE A 379 -10.46 -21.98 -6.81
N GLY A 380 -9.84 -22.99 -7.41
CA GLY A 380 -8.41 -23.18 -7.25
C GLY A 380 -7.81 -24.14 -8.27
N ARG A 381 -6.50 -24.36 -8.13
CA ARG A 381 -5.71 -25.21 -9.02
C ARG A 381 -5.04 -26.33 -8.23
N VAL A 382 -5.13 -27.54 -8.76
CA VAL A 382 -4.37 -28.71 -8.28
C VAL A 382 -2.98 -28.66 -8.91
N PHE A 383 -1.94 -28.57 -8.09
CA PHE A 383 -0.54 -28.57 -8.51
C PHE A 383 0.10 -29.96 -8.47
N SER A 384 -0.27 -30.78 -7.50
CA SER A 384 0.20 -32.17 -7.33
C SER A 384 -0.93 -33.07 -6.85
N GLY A 385 -0.87 -34.35 -7.18
CA GLY A 385 -1.85 -35.36 -6.81
C GLY A 385 -3.18 -35.23 -7.55
N VAL A 386 -4.20 -35.88 -7.00
CA VAL A 386 -5.58 -35.86 -7.51
C VAL A 386 -6.52 -35.47 -6.37
N VAL A 387 -7.44 -34.55 -6.65
CA VAL A 387 -8.54 -34.22 -5.73
C VAL A 387 -9.79 -35.01 -6.10
N GLN A 388 -10.40 -35.67 -5.12
CA GLN A 388 -11.57 -36.53 -5.34
C GLN A 388 -12.75 -36.13 -4.46
N THR A 389 -13.96 -36.33 -4.98
CA THR A 389 -15.20 -36.16 -4.23
C THR A 389 -15.24 -37.14 -3.04
N GLY A 390 -15.50 -36.62 -1.84
CA GLY A 390 -15.50 -37.39 -0.59
C GLY A 390 -14.13 -37.59 0.06
N GLN A 391 -13.04 -37.16 -0.60
CA GLN A 391 -11.68 -37.30 -0.08
C GLN A 391 -11.48 -36.48 1.20
N LYS A 392 -10.85 -37.09 2.20
CA LYS A 392 -10.45 -36.39 3.42
C LYS A 392 -9.19 -35.58 3.16
N ALA A 393 -9.27 -34.27 3.31
CA ALA A 393 -8.17 -33.35 3.05
C ALA A 393 -7.91 -32.43 4.26
N ARG A 394 -6.68 -31.94 4.35
CA ARG A 394 -6.24 -30.90 5.29
C ARG A 394 -6.41 -29.56 4.59
N ILE A 395 -7.27 -28.71 5.14
CA ILE A 395 -7.52 -27.34 4.69
C ILE A 395 -6.68 -26.44 5.59
N MET A 396 -5.63 -25.86 5.01
CA MET A 396 -4.69 -24.98 5.69
C MET A 396 -5.00 -23.54 5.28
N GLY A 397 -5.32 -22.70 6.26
CA GLY A 397 -5.51 -21.27 6.03
C GLY A 397 -4.18 -20.53 5.84
N PRO A 398 -4.23 -19.23 5.50
CA PRO A 398 -3.05 -18.43 5.16
C PRO A 398 -1.97 -18.38 6.24
N ASN A 399 -2.37 -18.48 7.52
CA ASN A 399 -1.50 -18.32 8.68
C ASN A 399 -1.06 -19.66 9.29
N TYR A 400 -1.38 -20.77 8.64
CA TYR A 400 -0.98 -22.10 9.11
C TYR A 400 0.56 -22.21 9.18
N VAL A 401 1.03 -22.74 10.31
CA VAL A 401 2.45 -23.08 10.53
C VAL A 401 2.55 -24.58 10.80
N PRO A 402 3.43 -25.31 10.09
CA PRO A 402 3.62 -26.73 10.33
C PRO A 402 3.86 -27.06 11.81
N GLY A 403 3.17 -28.09 12.31
CA GLY A 403 3.21 -28.51 13.71
C GLY A 403 2.22 -27.81 14.64
N LYS A 404 1.65 -26.65 14.27
CA LYS A 404 0.57 -26.00 15.02
C LYS A 404 -0.81 -26.50 14.57
N LYS A 405 -1.81 -26.38 15.44
CA LYS A 405 -3.23 -26.65 15.12
C LYS A 405 -4.00 -25.39 14.70
N GLU A 406 -3.38 -24.22 14.83
CA GLU A 406 -3.97 -22.95 14.41
C GLU A 406 -4.14 -22.94 12.90
N ASP A 407 -5.32 -22.49 12.43
CA ASP A 407 -5.64 -22.35 11.00
C ASP A 407 -5.57 -23.67 10.19
N LEU A 408 -5.82 -24.81 10.85
CA LEU A 408 -5.84 -26.15 10.25
C LEU A 408 -7.18 -26.85 10.48
N TYR A 409 -7.82 -27.30 9.39
CA TYR A 409 -9.07 -28.06 9.44
C TYR A 409 -8.96 -29.35 8.63
N VAL A 410 -9.32 -30.49 9.22
CA VAL A 410 -9.31 -31.78 8.51
C VAL A 410 -10.74 -32.22 8.24
N LYS A 411 -11.16 -32.16 6.97
CA LYS A 411 -12.56 -32.35 6.55
C LYS A 411 -12.62 -33.06 5.20
N ASN A 412 -13.80 -33.62 4.89
CA ASN A 412 -14.04 -34.25 3.61
C ASN A 412 -14.48 -33.20 2.59
N ILE A 413 -13.92 -33.29 1.38
CA ILE A 413 -14.35 -32.49 0.23
C ILE A 413 -15.71 -33.02 -0.21
N GLN A 414 -16.75 -32.18 -0.26
CA GLN A 414 -18.10 -32.65 -0.52
C GLN A 414 -18.32 -33.01 -1.98
N ARG A 415 -17.79 -32.20 -2.90
CA ARG A 415 -17.91 -32.40 -4.35
C ARG A 415 -16.85 -31.58 -5.09
N THR A 416 -16.35 -32.13 -6.19
CA THR A 416 -15.52 -31.43 -7.17
C THR A 416 -16.36 -31.02 -8.37
N ILE A 417 -16.15 -29.81 -8.87
CA ILE A 417 -16.91 -29.25 -10.01
C ILE A 417 -15.96 -28.59 -11.02
N LEU A 418 -16.32 -28.66 -12.29
CA LEU A 418 -15.68 -27.92 -13.37
C LEU A 418 -16.51 -26.67 -13.69
N MET A 419 -15.84 -25.54 -13.80
CA MET A 419 -16.45 -24.23 -14.05
C MET A 419 -16.43 -23.94 -15.56
N MET A 420 -17.61 -23.81 -16.17
CA MET A 420 -17.81 -23.46 -17.58
C MET A 420 -18.54 -22.12 -17.70
N GLY A 421 -17.87 -21.05 -17.28
CA GLY A 421 -18.45 -19.71 -17.20
C GLY A 421 -19.62 -19.67 -16.22
N ARG A 422 -20.84 -19.61 -16.74
CA ARG A 422 -22.09 -19.55 -15.95
C ARG A 422 -22.58 -20.92 -15.50
N TYR A 423 -22.08 -21.99 -16.10
CA TYR A 423 -22.48 -23.36 -15.81
C TYR A 423 -21.42 -24.07 -15.00
N THR A 424 -21.86 -25.05 -14.21
CA THR A 424 -20.97 -25.90 -13.41
C THR A 424 -21.32 -27.36 -13.63
N GLU A 425 -20.32 -28.19 -13.86
CA GLU A 425 -20.49 -29.61 -14.10
C GLU A 425 -19.80 -30.40 -12.98
N PRO A 426 -20.49 -31.32 -12.29
CA PRO A 426 -19.87 -32.13 -11.25
C PRO A 426 -18.94 -33.19 -11.86
N ILE A 427 -17.75 -33.33 -11.29
CA ILE A 427 -16.75 -34.33 -11.69
C ILE A 427 -16.30 -35.10 -10.45
N GLU A 428 -16.02 -36.40 -10.62
CA GLU A 428 -15.61 -37.27 -9.51
C GLU A 428 -14.21 -36.91 -9.01
N ASP A 429 -13.25 -36.75 -9.93
CA ASP A 429 -11.86 -36.48 -9.64
C ASP A 429 -11.22 -35.48 -10.62
N VAL A 430 -10.21 -34.74 -10.14
CA VAL A 430 -9.45 -33.77 -10.95
C VAL A 430 -7.95 -33.94 -10.70
N PRO A 431 -7.16 -34.28 -11.74
CA PRO A 431 -5.72 -34.47 -11.59
C PRO A 431 -4.96 -33.14 -11.58
N CYS A 432 -3.72 -33.20 -11.11
CA CYS A 432 -2.75 -32.09 -11.10
C CYS A 432 -2.63 -31.40 -12.47
N GLY A 433 -2.32 -30.10 -12.42
CA GLY A 433 -2.25 -29.22 -13.57
C GLY A 433 -3.58 -28.52 -13.91
N ASN A 434 -4.71 -29.02 -13.40
CA ASN A 434 -6.04 -28.52 -13.72
C ASN A 434 -6.63 -27.57 -12.67
N ILE A 435 -7.60 -26.77 -13.12
CA ILE A 435 -8.35 -25.82 -12.32
C ILE A 435 -9.75 -26.41 -12.06
N CYS A 436 -10.21 -26.35 -10.81
CA CYS A 436 -11.54 -26.82 -10.45
C CYS A 436 -12.14 -26.01 -9.30
N GLY A 437 -13.45 -26.12 -9.13
CA GLY A 437 -14.18 -25.66 -7.96
C GLY A 437 -14.37 -26.79 -6.96
N LEU A 438 -14.33 -26.48 -5.67
CA LEU A 438 -14.68 -27.40 -4.59
C LEU A 438 -15.89 -26.88 -3.81
N VAL A 439 -16.75 -27.81 -3.42
CA VAL A 439 -17.91 -27.57 -2.56
C VAL A 439 -17.62 -28.05 -1.13
N GLY A 440 -18.01 -27.26 -0.12
CA GLY A 440 -17.89 -27.62 1.29
C GLY A 440 -16.63 -27.11 2.01
N VAL A 441 -15.77 -26.37 1.31
CA VAL A 441 -14.54 -25.75 1.87
C VAL A 441 -14.82 -24.36 2.46
N ASP A 442 -15.89 -23.70 2.03
CA ASP A 442 -16.27 -22.32 2.35
C ASP A 442 -16.59 -22.03 3.82
N GLN A 443 -16.82 -23.06 4.61
CA GLN A 443 -17.02 -22.95 6.05
C GLN A 443 -15.71 -22.77 6.81
N TYR A 444 -14.60 -23.30 6.28
CA TYR A 444 -13.31 -23.37 6.95
C TYR A 444 -12.31 -22.36 6.39
N LEU A 445 -12.53 -21.92 5.16
CA LEU A 445 -11.66 -20.99 4.46
C LEU A 445 -12.42 -19.72 4.09
N VAL A 446 -11.78 -18.56 4.27
CA VAL A 446 -12.39 -17.26 3.96
C VAL A 446 -12.00 -16.77 2.57
N LYS A 447 -10.70 -16.78 2.23
CA LYS A 447 -10.18 -16.22 0.97
C LYS A 447 -9.32 -17.22 0.22
N THR A 448 -8.07 -17.35 0.66
CA THR A 448 -7.05 -18.20 0.06
C THR A 448 -6.64 -19.27 1.04
N GLY A 449 -6.08 -20.36 0.53
CA GLY A 449 -5.59 -21.44 1.37
C GLY A 449 -4.98 -22.56 0.56
N THR A 450 -4.30 -23.45 1.26
CA THR A 450 -3.67 -24.64 0.69
C THR A 450 -4.44 -25.87 1.15
N ILE A 451 -4.81 -26.74 0.22
CA ILE A 451 -5.46 -28.02 0.50
C ILE A 451 -4.47 -29.13 0.20
N THR A 452 -4.29 -30.04 1.15
CA THR A 452 -3.31 -31.12 1.01
C THR A 452 -3.74 -32.42 1.70
N THR A 453 -3.19 -33.54 1.23
CA THR A 453 -3.24 -34.82 1.95
C THR A 453 -1.99 -35.09 2.77
N PHE A 454 -0.92 -34.32 2.58
CA PHE A 454 0.36 -34.54 3.23
C PHE A 454 0.43 -33.83 4.58
N GLU A 455 0.92 -34.52 5.61
CA GLU A 455 0.90 -34.02 6.99
C GLU A 455 1.94 -32.93 7.26
N ASN A 456 3.15 -33.08 6.69
CA ASN A 456 4.25 -32.15 6.87
C ASN A 456 4.27 -31.05 5.78
N ALA A 457 3.19 -30.92 5.01
CA ALA A 457 3.08 -29.93 3.96
C ALA A 457 3.17 -28.51 4.53
N HIS A 458 3.85 -27.66 3.79
CA HIS A 458 3.85 -26.22 4.03
C HIS A 458 2.78 -25.55 3.17
N ASN A 459 2.44 -24.31 3.52
CA ASN A 459 1.55 -23.51 2.70
C ASN A 459 2.19 -23.18 1.35
N LEU A 460 1.35 -23.14 0.32
CA LEU A 460 1.67 -22.40 -0.89
C LEU A 460 1.63 -20.90 -0.56
N ARG A 461 2.59 -20.16 -1.12
CA ARG A 461 2.78 -18.73 -0.87
C ARG A 461 1.47 -18.00 -1.08
N VAL A 462 1.12 -17.11 -0.16
CA VAL A 462 -0.10 -16.30 -0.28
C VAL A 462 0.09 -15.25 -1.38
N MET A 463 -1.01 -14.78 -1.97
CA MET A 463 -0.97 -13.68 -2.93
C MET A 463 -0.56 -12.38 -2.27
N LYS A 464 0.26 -11.61 -2.98
CA LYS A 464 0.58 -10.25 -2.60
C LYS A 464 -0.25 -9.31 -3.47
N PHE A 465 -1.24 -8.66 -2.87
CA PHE A 465 -2.01 -7.63 -3.56
C PHE A 465 -1.13 -6.39 -3.73
N SER A 466 -1.05 -5.86 -4.95
CA SER A 466 -0.29 -4.63 -5.22
C SER A 466 -1.01 -3.37 -4.73
N VAL A 467 -2.31 -3.46 -4.51
CA VAL A 467 -3.16 -2.35 -4.09
C VAL A 467 -3.69 -2.63 -2.69
N SER A 468 -3.61 -1.63 -1.83
CA SER A 468 -4.19 -1.67 -0.49
C SER A 468 -5.60 -1.07 -0.50
N PRO A 469 -6.54 -1.58 0.31
CA PRO A 469 -7.86 -0.98 0.47
C PRO A 469 -7.74 0.32 1.28
N VAL A 470 -7.67 1.46 0.59
CA VAL A 470 -7.44 2.78 1.22
C VAL A 470 -8.73 3.55 1.50
N VAL A 471 -9.79 3.29 0.74
CA VAL A 471 -11.10 3.95 0.88
C VAL A 471 -11.97 3.15 1.83
N ARG A 472 -12.51 3.81 2.87
CA ARG A 472 -13.34 3.20 3.91
C ARG A 472 -14.70 3.89 3.99
N VAL A 473 -15.75 3.12 4.25
CA VAL A 473 -17.09 3.63 4.60
C VAL A 473 -17.63 2.90 5.80
N ALA A 474 -18.33 3.60 6.68
CA ALA A 474 -19.12 2.98 7.73
C ALA A 474 -20.48 2.55 7.16
N VAL A 475 -20.93 1.36 7.54
CA VAL A 475 -22.17 0.74 7.08
C VAL A 475 -23.03 0.37 8.28
N GLU A 476 -24.25 0.87 8.29
CA GLU A 476 -25.24 0.58 9.34
C GLU A 476 -26.52 0.02 8.71
N PRO A 477 -27.26 -0.87 9.40
CA PRO A 477 -28.57 -1.27 8.91
C PRO A 477 -29.57 -0.13 9.18
N ARG A 478 -30.45 0.18 8.22
CA ARG A 478 -31.48 1.21 8.46
C ARG A 478 -32.41 0.86 9.62
N ASN A 479 -32.66 -0.44 9.79
CA ASN A 479 -33.39 -0.99 10.92
C ASN A 479 -32.40 -1.70 11.86
N PRO A 480 -32.23 -1.24 13.11
CA PRO A 480 -31.33 -1.87 14.08
C PRO A 480 -31.63 -3.36 14.32
N ALA A 481 -32.87 -3.82 14.13
CA ALA A 481 -33.24 -5.22 14.27
C ALA A 481 -32.57 -6.15 13.23
N ASP A 482 -32.14 -5.60 12.09
CA ASP A 482 -31.49 -6.35 11.01
C ASP A 482 -29.96 -6.45 11.18
N LEU A 483 -29.40 -5.94 12.27
CA LEU A 483 -27.95 -6.02 12.56
C LEU A 483 -27.36 -7.43 12.43
N PRO A 484 -28.01 -8.53 12.89
CA PRO A 484 -27.48 -9.88 12.69
C PRO A 484 -27.33 -10.26 11.21
N LYS A 485 -28.24 -9.79 10.34
CA LYS A 485 -28.15 -10.02 8.89
C LYS A 485 -27.03 -9.20 8.27
N LEU A 486 -26.81 -7.97 8.73
CA LEU A 486 -25.68 -7.15 8.29
C LEU A 486 -24.35 -7.85 8.60
N VAL A 487 -24.16 -8.30 9.85
CA VAL A 487 -22.93 -8.97 10.28
C VAL A 487 -22.67 -10.24 9.46
N GLU A 488 -23.70 -11.03 9.20
CA GLU A 488 -23.59 -12.22 8.35
C GLU A 488 -23.32 -11.86 6.88
N GLY A 489 -23.95 -10.79 6.37
CA GLY A 489 -23.70 -10.26 5.03
C GLY A 489 -22.27 -9.76 4.85
N LEU A 490 -21.71 -9.05 5.84
CA LEU A 490 -20.34 -8.57 5.85
C LEU A 490 -19.33 -9.72 5.83
N LYS A 491 -19.60 -10.81 6.56
CA LYS A 491 -18.77 -12.03 6.49
C LYS A 491 -18.79 -12.66 5.11
N ARG A 492 -19.94 -12.67 4.43
CA ARG A 492 -20.07 -13.18 3.06
C ARG A 492 -19.37 -12.29 2.03
N LEU A 493 -19.49 -10.97 2.19
CA LEU A 493 -18.78 -10.00 1.35
C LEU A 493 -17.26 -10.17 1.47
N ALA A 494 -16.74 -10.28 2.70
CA ALA A 494 -15.32 -10.52 2.96
C ALA A 494 -14.79 -11.86 2.39
N LYS A 495 -15.68 -12.84 2.16
CA LYS A 495 -15.35 -14.09 1.45
C LYS A 495 -15.38 -13.92 -0.06
N SER A 496 -16.36 -13.20 -0.60
CA SER A 496 -16.55 -13.05 -2.05
C SER A 496 -15.44 -12.25 -2.71
N ASP A 497 -14.91 -11.23 -2.04
CA ASP A 497 -13.89 -10.34 -2.61
C ASP A 497 -12.53 -10.55 -1.92
N PRO A 498 -11.44 -10.85 -2.66
CA PRO A 498 -10.13 -11.07 -2.06
C PRO A 498 -9.54 -9.84 -1.37
N MET A 499 -9.86 -8.61 -1.79
CA MET A 499 -9.26 -7.38 -1.27
C MET A 499 -10.08 -6.73 -0.17
N VAL A 500 -11.41 -6.85 -0.23
CA VAL A 500 -12.30 -6.17 0.73
C VAL A 500 -11.94 -6.55 2.15
N GLN A 501 -11.89 -5.54 3.01
CA GLN A 501 -11.74 -5.70 4.44
C GLN A 501 -13.00 -5.19 5.13
N CYS A 502 -13.67 -6.09 5.84
CA CYS A 502 -14.78 -5.75 6.71
C CYS A 502 -14.26 -5.80 8.15
N ILE A 503 -14.15 -4.65 8.80
CA ILE A 503 -13.67 -4.53 10.19
C ILE A 503 -14.77 -3.95 11.06
N ILE A 504 -14.76 -4.33 12.34
CA ILE A 504 -15.62 -3.74 13.36
C ILE A 504 -14.69 -2.87 14.20
N GLU A 505 -14.95 -1.57 14.25
CA GLU A 505 -14.21 -0.66 15.11
C GLU A 505 -14.69 -0.77 16.57
N GLU A 506 -13.85 -0.34 17.51
CA GLU A 506 -14.21 -0.35 18.95
C GLU A 506 -15.40 0.56 19.27
N SER A 507 -15.66 1.57 18.44
CA SER A 507 -16.87 2.40 18.46
C SER A 507 -18.16 1.61 18.20
N GLY A 508 -18.05 0.39 17.67
CA GLY A 508 -19.17 -0.44 17.22
C GLY A 508 -19.56 -0.21 15.75
N GLU A 509 -18.87 0.69 15.03
CA GLU A 509 -19.10 0.91 13.61
C GLU A 509 -18.59 -0.26 12.76
N HIS A 510 -19.39 -0.66 11.77
CA HIS A 510 -18.96 -1.65 10.78
C HIS A 510 -18.35 -0.93 9.57
N ILE A 511 -17.05 -1.11 9.35
CA ILE A 511 -16.33 -0.45 8.28
C ILE A 511 -16.09 -1.43 7.13
N VAL A 512 -16.39 -1.01 5.92
CA VAL A 512 -16.04 -1.70 4.67
C VAL A 512 -14.96 -0.89 3.97
N ALA A 513 -13.81 -1.52 3.72
CA ALA A 513 -12.69 -0.92 3.02
C ALA A 513 -12.46 -1.58 1.66
N GLY A 514 -12.25 -0.76 0.62
CA GLY A 514 -11.98 -1.19 -0.75
C GLY A 514 -10.83 -0.41 -1.40
N ALA A 515 -10.38 -0.88 -2.56
CA ALA A 515 -9.30 -0.25 -3.33
C ALA A 515 -9.64 1.16 -3.83
N GLY A 516 -10.90 1.39 -4.22
CA GLY A 516 -11.34 2.61 -4.85
C GLY A 516 -12.85 2.84 -4.69
N GLU A 517 -13.34 3.97 -5.19
CA GLU A 517 -14.74 4.38 -5.08
C GLU A 517 -15.68 3.44 -5.83
N LEU A 518 -15.34 3.07 -7.07
CA LEU A 518 -16.13 2.16 -7.89
C LEU A 518 -16.17 0.75 -7.29
N HIS A 519 -15.03 0.28 -6.79
CA HIS A 519 -14.98 -0.98 -6.04
C HIS A 519 -16.00 -0.99 -4.90
N LEU A 520 -15.98 0.07 -4.08
CA LEU A 520 -16.81 0.15 -2.88
C LEU A 520 -18.29 0.28 -3.21
N GLU A 521 -18.65 1.05 -4.24
CA GLU A 521 -20.02 1.13 -4.77
C GLU A 521 -20.59 -0.26 -5.09
N ILE A 522 -19.81 -1.10 -5.79
CA ILE A 522 -20.23 -2.46 -6.16
C ILE A 522 -20.29 -3.37 -4.93
N CYS A 523 -19.33 -3.28 -4.01
CA CYS A 523 -19.35 -4.07 -2.78
C CYS A 523 -20.56 -3.75 -1.88
N LEU A 524 -20.92 -2.46 -1.78
CA LEU A 524 -22.08 -2.02 -1.01
C LEU A 524 -23.38 -2.48 -1.65
N LYS A 525 -23.46 -2.43 -2.99
CA LYS A 525 -24.60 -2.97 -3.73
C LYS A 525 -24.73 -4.49 -3.56
N ASP A 526 -23.63 -5.24 -3.66
CA ASP A 526 -23.59 -6.69 -3.40
C ASP A 526 -24.02 -6.99 -1.94
N LEU A 527 -23.62 -6.13 -0.99
CA LEU A 527 -24.02 -6.26 0.41
C LEU A 527 -25.54 -6.05 0.59
N GLU A 528 -26.09 -4.98 0.02
CA GLU A 528 -27.51 -4.61 0.12
C GLU A 528 -28.42 -5.58 -0.63
N GLU A 529 -28.06 -6.00 -1.85
CA GLU A 529 -28.94 -6.79 -2.74
C GLU A 529 -28.75 -8.31 -2.57
N ASP A 530 -27.51 -8.79 -2.39
CA ASP A 530 -27.19 -10.22 -2.48
C ASP A 530 -26.77 -10.88 -1.17
N HIS A 531 -25.97 -10.21 -0.34
CA HIS A 531 -25.38 -10.83 0.84
C HIS A 531 -26.22 -10.65 2.11
N ALA A 532 -26.53 -9.40 2.48
CA ALA A 532 -27.34 -9.06 3.64
C ALA A 532 -28.83 -8.97 3.28
N CYS A 533 -29.17 -8.57 2.04
CA CYS A 533 -30.54 -8.41 1.57
C CYS A 533 -31.38 -7.46 2.45
N ILE A 534 -30.78 -6.36 2.91
CA ILE A 534 -31.41 -5.36 3.76
C ILE A 534 -31.01 -3.95 3.33
N PRO A 535 -31.88 -2.95 3.51
CA PRO A 535 -31.51 -1.56 3.29
C PRO A 535 -30.40 -1.11 4.25
N ILE A 536 -29.31 -0.59 3.70
CA ILE A 536 -28.18 -0.07 4.48
C ILE A 536 -28.15 1.46 4.44
N LYS A 537 -27.46 2.03 5.43
CA LYS A 537 -27.07 3.44 5.51
C LYS A 537 -25.54 3.46 5.46
N VAL A 538 -25.01 4.25 4.54
CA VAL A 538 -23.57 4.34 4.29
C VAL A 538 -23.13 5.75 4.67
N SER A 539 -22.01 5.87 5.39
CA SER A 539 -21.38 7.16 5.69
C SER A 539 -20.66 7.73 4.48
N ASP A 540 -20.21 8.97 4.59
CA ASP A 540 -19.26 9.52 3.63
C ASP A 540 -17.94 8.69 3.64
N PRO A 541 -17.28 8.54 2.48
CA PRO A 541 -16.04 7.80 2.39
C PRO A 541 -14.92 8.55 3.09
N VAL A 542 -14.09 7.80 3.82
CA VAL A 542 -12.94 8.34 4.55
C VAL A 542 -11.68 7.57 4.17
N VAL A 543 -10.54 8.26 4.24
CA VAL A 543 -9.23 7.74 3.88
C VAL A 543 -8.50 7.20 5.10
N SER A 544 -7.73 6.13 4.90
CA SER A 544 -6.81 5.60 5.90
C SER A 544 -5.51 6.39 5.90
N TYR A 545 -5.11 6.95 7.04
CA TYR A 545 -3.82 7.62 7.21
C TYR A 545 -2.80 6.68 7.84
N ARG A 546 -1.52 7.09 7.87
CA ARG A 546 -0.48 6.44 8.68
C ARG A 546 0.22 7.47 9.54
N GLU A 547 0.74 7.05 10.68
CA GLU A 547 1.52 7.91 11.57
C GLU A 547 3.02 7.67 11.38
N THR A 548 3.83 8.73 11.47
CA THR A 548 5.29 8.65 11.39
C THR A 548 5.94 9.66 12.33
N VAL A 549 7.26 9.70 12.36
CA VAL A 549 8.07 10.70 13.05
C VAL A 549 8.96 11.41 12.04
N SER A 550 9.22 12.71 12.22
CA SER A 550 10.08 13.46 11.28
C SER A 550 11.54 13.52 11.70
N GLU A 551 11.83 13.41 12.99
CA GLU A 551 13.18 13.57 13.55
C GLU A 551 13.50 12.45 14.56
N GLU A 552 14.75 12.35 15.01
CA GLU A 552 15.09 11.48 16.15
C GLU A 552 14.57 12.11 17.45
N SER A 553 14.13 11.26 18.40
CA SER A 553 13.70 11.71 19.73
C SER A 553 14.75 12.62 20.37
N GLU A 554 14.34 13.84 20.70
CA GLU A 554 15.22 14.87 21.30
C GLU A 554 15.81 14.39 22.63
N ILE A 555 15.00 13.71 23.44
CA ILE A 555 15.38 13.16 24.75
C ILE A 555 15.37 11.62 24.75
N MET A 556 16.08 11.02 25.70
CA MET A 556 15.98 9.58 25.95
C MET A 556 14.73 9.31 26.77
N CYS A 557 13.72 8.68 26.17
CA CYS A 557 12.48 8.37 26.87
C CYS A 557 12.66 7.16 27.78
N LEU A 558 12.04 7.21 28.96
CA LEU A 558 12.01 6.08 29.89
C LEU A 558 10.56 5.76 30.27
N SER A 559 10.29 4.48 30.54
CA SER A 559 9.06 4.07 31.22
C SER A 559 9.35 3.07 32.32
N LYS A 560 8.67 3.23 33.46
CA LYS A 560 8.78 2.39 34.65
C LYS A 560 7.60 1.41 34.69
N SER A 561 7.83 0.13 34.99
CA SER A 561 6.75 -0.85 35.15
C SER A 561 5.81 -0.53 36.32
N PRO A 562 4.59 -1.10 36.36
CA PRO A 562 3.68 -0.91 37.49
C PRO A 562 4.30 -1.24 38.85
N ASN A 563 5.16 -2.27 38.91
CA ASN A 563 5.94 -2.60 40.11
C ASN A 563 7.17 -1.70 40.34
N LYS A 564 7.41 -0.68 39.52
CA LYS A 564 8.51 0.30 39.57
C LYS A 564 9.94 -0.26 39.46
N HIS A 565 10.11 -1.57 39.34
CA HIS A 565 11.42 -2.22 39.33
C HIS A 565 12.03 -2.42 37.93
N ASN A 566 11.21 -2.41 36.88
CA ASN A 566 11.70 -2.51 35.50
C ASN A 566 11.64 -1.14 34.83
N ARG A 567 12.69 -0.74 34.13
CA ARG A 567 12.74 0.50 33.36
C ARG A 567 13.25 0.20 31.96
N ILE A 568 12.59 0.74 30.94
CA ILE A 568 12.99 0.60 29.54
C ILE A 568 13.32 1.99 29.01
N PHE A 569 14.51 2.14 28.41
CA PHE A 569 14.98 3.38 27.80
C PHE A 569 15.00 3.23 26.28
N LEU A 570 14.35 4.15 25.58
CA LEU A 570 14.09 4.02 24.15
C LEU A 570 14.14 5.37 23.43
N LYS A 571 14.62 5.37 22.18
CA LYS A 571 14.46 6.48 21.23
C LYS A 571 13.78 5.99 19.94
N ALA A 572 13.02 6.88 19.31
CA ALA A 572 12.46 6.69 17.98
C ALA A 572 13.20 7.59 16.98
N ARG A 573 13.34 7.14 15.74
CA ARG A 573 13.88 7.92 14.63
C ARG A 573 13.17 7.55 13.32
N PRO A 574 13.09 8.47 12.33
CA PRO A 574 12.61 8.12 11.01
C PRO A 574 13.52 7.08 10.36
N MET A 575 12.93 6.18 9.57
CA MET A 575 13.69 5.34 8.66
C MET A 575 14.22 6.16 7.47
N PRO A 576 15.35 5.76 6.87
CA PRO A 576 15.79 6.34 5.61
C PRO A 576 14.76 6.14 4.50
N ASP A 577 14.67 7.12 3.60
CA ASP A 577 13.79 7.06 2.43
C ASP A 577 14.09 5.81 1.58
N GLY A 578 13.04 5.18 1.05
CA GLY A 578 13.14 3.96 0.26
C GLY A 578 13.22 2.67 1.09
N LEU A 579 13.62 2.71 2.35
CA LEU A 579 13.64 1.51 3.21
C LEU A 579 12.22 1.01 3.54
N PRO A 580 11.24 1.87 3.92
CA PRO A 580 9.86 1.44 4.07
C PRO A 580 9.30 0.76 2.82
N GLU A 581 9.62 1.29 1.63
CA GLU A 581 9.19 0.74 0.34
C GLU A 581 9.82 -0.62 0.06
N ASP A 582 11.10 -0.81 0.38
CA ASP A 582 11.79 -2.09 0.25
C ASP A 582 11.22 -3.16 1.19
N ILE A 583 10.85 -2.78 2.42
CA ILE A 583 10.17 -3.68 3.36
C ILE A 583 8.80 -4.08 2.80
N ASP A 584 8.01 -3.10 2.33
CA ASP A 584 6.71 -3.37 1.70
C ASP A 584 6.84 -4.23 0.44
N LYS A 585 7.88 -4.02 -0.38
CA LYS A 585 8.21 -4.83 -1.57
C LYS A 585 8.67 -6.24 -1.20
N GLY A 586 9.14 -6.45 0.02
CA GLY A 586 9.63 -7.73 0.51
C GLY A 586 11.09 -7.99 0.15
N GLU A 587 11.84 -6.95 -0.22
CA GLU A 587 13.29 -7.00 -0.37
C GLU A 587 13.97 -7.16 1.00
N VAL A 588 13.37 -6.59 2.05
CA VAL A 588 13.77 -6.77 3.44
C VAL A 588 12.62 -7.44 4.19
N THR A 589 12.83 -8.66 4.70
CA THR A 589 11.78 -9.40 5.41
C THR A 589 12.26 -9.98 6.74
N PRO A 590 11.33 -10.25 7.69
CA PRO A 590 11.67 -10.93 8.93
C PRO A 590 12.23 -12.35 8.70
N ARG A 591 11.83 -13.02 7.60
CA ARG A 591 12.15 -14.42 7.28
C ARG A 591 13.57 -14.61 6.73
N GLN A 592 14.21 -13.55 6.23
CA GLN A 592 15.58 -13.62 5.70
C GLN A 592 16.60 -13.95 6.78
N GLU A 593 17.72 -14.56 6.37
CA GLU A 593 18.88 -14.74 7.24
C GLU A 593 19.39 -13.38 7.75
N PHE A 594 19.50 -13.23 9.06
CA PHE A 594 19.85 -11.95 9.71
C PHE A 594 21.19 -11.37 9.23
N LYS A 595 22.17 -12.21 8.83
CA LYS A 595 23.46 -11.74 8.29
C LYS A 595 23.36 -11.20 6.88
N ALA A 596 22.50 -11.77 6.04
CA ALA A 596 22.26 -11.28 4.69
C ALA A 596 21.49 -9.96 4.75
N ARG A 597 20.43 -9.92 5.56
CA ARG A 597 19.64 -8.71 5.81
C ARG A 597 20.50 -7.56 6.35
N ALA A 598 21.37 -7.83 7.32
CA ALA A 598 22.25 -6.80 7.88
C ALA A 598 23.26 -6.25 6.87
N ARG A 599 23.77 -7.07 5.96
CA ARG A 599 24.66 -6.62 4.87
C ARG A 599 23.92 -5.72 3.89
N TYR A 600 22.73 -6.13 3.46
CA TYR A 600 21.88 -5.32 2.58
C TYR A 600 21.56 -3.94 3.18
N LEU A 601 21.16 -3.90 4.46
CA LEU A 601 20.85 -2.66 5.16
C LEU A 601 22.09 -1.75 5.31
N ASN A 602 23.27 -2.32 5.49
CA ASN A 602 24.52 -1.55 5.55
C ASN A 602 24.91 -1.00 4.17
N GLU A 603 24.91 -1.84 3.14
CA GLU A 603 25.35 -1.46 1.79
C GLU A 603 24.42 -0.43 1.13
N LYS A 604 23.10 -0.56 1.31
CA LYS A 604 22.10 0.30 0.66
C LYS A 604 21.65 1.49 1.50
N TYR A 605 21.57 1.33 2.82
CA TYR A 605 20.97 2.32 3.73
C TYR A 605 21.89 2.77 4.86
N ASP A 606 23.19 2.40 4.81
CA ASP A 606 24.21 2.79 5.79
C ASP A 606 23.87 2.43 7.26
N TYR A 607 23.12 1.33 7.46
CA TYR A 607 22.90 0.80 8.81
C TYR A 607 24.19 0.19 9.37
N ASP A 608 24.43 0.34 10.67
CA ASP A 608 25.49 -0.44 11.33
C ASP A 608 25.18 -1.94 11.25
N VAL A 609 26.16 -2.72 10.79
CA VAL A 609 26.00 -4.18 10.57
C VAL A 609 25.69 -4.91 11.88
N ASN A 610 26.22 -4.45 13.01
CA ASN A 610 26.00 -5.09 14.31
C ASN A 610 24.62 -4.76 14.85
N GLU A 611 24.16 -3.52 14.71
CA GLU A 611 22.79 -3.11 15.07
C GLU A 611 21.75 -3.80 14.18
N ALA A 612 21.97 -3.87 12.88
CA ALA A 612 21.04 -4.50 11.93
C ALA A 612 20.86 -6.01 12.19
N ARG A 613 21.86 -6.69 12.77
CA ARG A 613 21.74 -8.08 13.23
C ARG A 613 20.86 -8.23 14.47
N LYS A 614 20.70 -7.15 15.24
CA LYS A 614 19.91 -7.08 16.48
C LYS A 614 18.49 -6.55 16.28
N ILE A 615 18.00 -6.54 15.03
CA ILE A 615 16.58 -6.34 14.74
C ILE A 615 15.77 -7.47 15.39
N TRP A 616 14.84 -7.12 16.27
CA TRP A 616 13.98 -8.10 16.95
C TRP A 616 12.78 -8.48 16.11
N CYS A 617 12.07 -7.50 15.57
CA CYS A 617 10.87 -7.73 14.76
C CYS A 617 10.54 -6.50 13.90
N PHE A 618 9.68 -6.74 12.93
CA PHE A 618 9.03 -5.73 12.10
C PHE A 618 7.58 -5.55 12.56
N GLY A 619 6.98 -4.38 12.37
CA GLY A 619 5.62 -4.10 12.85
C GLY A 619 4.87 -3.06 12.00
N PRO A 620 3.53 -3.03 12.04
CA PRO A 620 2.67 -3.98 12.75
C PRO A 620 2.59 -5.35 12.03
N GLU A 621 1.99 -6.32 12.70
CA GLU A 621 1.71 -7.69 12.21
C GLU A 621 2.94 -8.47 11.73
N GLY A 622 4.13 -8.13 12.23
CA GLY A 622 5.37 -8.84 11.91
C GLY A 622 5.98 -8.52 10.54
N THR A 623 5.30 -7.77 9.67
CA THR A 623 5.76 -7.45 8.31
C THR A 623 5.75 -5.97 7.98
N GLY A 624 5.13 -5.12 8.80
CA GLY A 624 5.04 -3.69 8.53
C GLY A 624 6.39 -2.96 8.58
N PRO A 625 6.49 -1.79 7.94
CA PRO A 625 7.72 -1.01 7.81
C PRO A 625 8.05 -0.20 9.06
N ASN A 626 8.09 -0.86 10.22
CA ASN A 626 8.62 -0.33 11.47
C ASN A 626 9.55 -1.38 12.06
N VAL A 627 10.62 -0.96 12.73
CA VAL A 627 11.64 -1.89 13.22
C VAL A 627 11.90 -1.61 14.70
N LEU A 628 11.88 -2.67 15.51
CA LEU A 628 12.38 -2.65 16.88
C LEU A 628 13.78 -3.26 16.93
N MET A 629 14.74 -2.50 17.45
CA MET A 629 16.14 -2.91 17.54
C MET A 629 16.69 -2.85 18.96
N ASP A 630 17.58 -3.80 19.26
CA ASP A 630 18.34 -3.83 20.49
C ASP A 630 19.70 -3.14 20.32
N CYS A 631 19.85 -1.98 20.96
CA CYS A 631 21.10 -1.22 21.04
C CYS A 631 21.77 -1.35 22.43
N THR A 632 21.26 -2.23 23.29
CA THR A 632 21.77 -2.41 24.66
C THR A 632 23.12 -3.11 24.69
N LYS A 633 23.86 -2.91 25.79
CA LYS A 633 25.17 -3.54 26.04
C LYS A 633 25.24 -4.06 27.47
N GLY A 634 25.44 -5.37 27.64
CA GLY A 634 25.69 -5.98 28.96
C GLY A 634 24.46 -6.18 29.85
N VAL A 635 23.25 -6.09 29.31
CA VAL A 635 22.00 -6.27 30.07
C VAL A 635 21.70 -7.75 30.27
N GLN A 636 21.55 -8.16 31.53
CA GLN A 636 21.14 -9.52 31.90
C GLN A 636 19.63 -9.70 31.72
N TYR A 637 19.18 -10.94 31.45
CA TYR A 637 17.76 -11.31 31.30
C TYR A 637 16.99 -10.65 30.14
N LEU A 638 17.67 -9.92 29.24
CA LEU A 638 17.04 -9.24 28.11
C LEU A 638 16.24 -10.19 27.19
N ASN A 639 16.77 -11.40 26.97
CA ASN A 639 16.09 -12.40 26.13
C ASN A 639 14.76 -12.89 26.72
N GLU A 640 14.57 -12.82 28.04
CA GLU A 640 13.33 -13.27 28.69
C GLU A 640 12.18 -12.28 28.48
N ILE A 641 12.49 -10.98 28.37
CA ILE A 641 11.49 -9.94 28.15
C ILE A 641 11.24 -9.65 26.66
N LYS A 642 12.04 -10.23 25.77
CA LYS A 642 11.99 -10.00 24.31
C LYS A 642 10.58 -10.16 23.77
N ASP A 643 9.92 -11.28 24.06
CA ASP A 643 8.58 -11.57 23.55
C ASP A 643 7.53 -10.56 24.07
N SER A 644 7.70 -10.09 25.30
CA SER A 644 6.83 -9.06 25.89
C SER A 644 7.05 -7.68 25.25
N CYS A 645 8.30 -7.30 24.97
CA CYS A 645 8.62 -6.08 24.24
C CYS A 645 8.10 -6.14 22.79
N VAL A 646 8.26 -7.28 22.12
CA VAL A 646 7.73 -7.52 20.77
C VAL A 646 6.21 -7.38 20.79
N ALA A 647 5.50 -7.99 21.74
CA ALA A 647 4.05 -7.86 21.86
C ALA A 647 3.61 -6.41 22.09
N GLY A 648 4.29 -5.68 22.98
CA GLY A 648 4.04 -4.24 23.20
C GLY A 648 4.30 -3.39 21.95
N PHE A 649 5.33 -3.73 21.17
CA PHE A 649 5.67 -3.07 19.91
C PHE A 649 4.67 -3.34 18.79
N GLN A 650 4.21 -4.59 18.62
CA GLN A 650 3.17 -4.92 17.63
C GLN A 650 1.88 -4.14 17.92
N TRP A 651 1.55 -3.95 19.20
CA TRP A 651 0.40 -3.15 19.60
C TRP A 651 0.62 -1.66 19.33
N ALA A 652 1.74 -1.09 19.80
CA ALA A 652 2.03 0.34 19.64
C ALA A 652 2.17 0.78 18.17
N THR A 653 2.64 -0.11 17.29
CA THR A 653 2.74 0.18 15.84
C THR A 653 1.42 -0.03 15.09
N LYS A 654 0.47 -0.76 15.69
CA LYS A 654 -0.89 -0.90 15.17
C LYS A 654 -1.79 0.28 15.55
N GLU A 655 -1.68 0.75 16.79
CA GLU A 655 -2.41 1.91 17.30
C GLU A 655 -1.41 3.03 17.59
N GLY A 656 -1.21 3.95 16.63
CA GLY A 656 -0.34 5.11 16.78
C GLY A 656 -0.81 6.10 17.85
N VAL A 657 0.06 7.04 18.20
CA VAL A 657 -0.15 7.97 19.32
C VAL A 657 -1.08 9.13 18.99
N LEU A 658 -1.14 9.58 17.73
CA LEU A 658 -1.93 10.73 17.32
C LEU A 658 -3.41 10.40 17.20
N ALA A 659 -3.76 9.33 16.49
CA ALA A 659 -5.14 9.02 16.13
C ALA A 659 -5.44 7.50 16.15
N GLU A 660 -4.57 6.71 16.77
CA GLU A 660 -4.63 5.24 16.75
C GLU A 660 -4.68 4.69 15.33
N GLU A 661 -3.92 5.30 14.42
CA GLU A 661 -3.68 4.77 13.07
C GLU A 661 -2.37 3.99 13.03
N ASN A 662 -2.24 3.06 12.08
CA ASN A 662 -1.02 2.27 11.94
C ASN A 662 0.20 3.19 11.73
N VAL A 663 1.28 2.90 12.46
CA VAL A 663 2.57 3.59 12.33
C VAL A 663 3.29 3.08 11.08
N ARG A 664 4.06 3.94 10.41
CA ARG A 664 4.86 3.62 9.22
C ARG A 664 6.20 4.36 9.27
N GLY A 665 7.28 3.67 8.93
CA GLY A 665 8.60 4.27 8.70
C GLY A 665 9.33 4.68 9.97
N VAL A 666 9.06 4.03 11.11
CA VAL A 666 9.67 4.36 12.39
C VAL A 666 10.60 3.26 12.88
N ARG A 667 11.84 3.64 13.19
CA ARG A 667 12.84 2.80 13.86
C ARG A 667 12.85 3.12 15.34
N PHE A 668 12.73 2.09 16.18
CA PHE A 668 12.77 2.18 17.63
C PHE A 668 14.00 1.47 18.17
N ASP A 669 14.82 2.19 18.92
CA ASP A 669 16.08 1.73 19.47
C ASP A 669 16.00 1.60 20.99
N ILE A 670 16.10 0.37 21.51
CA ILE A 670 16.20 0.13 22.95
C ILE A 670 17.65 0.37 23.36
N HIS A 671 17.90 1.42 24.13
CA HIS A 671 19.25 1.80 24.54
C HIS A 671 19.69 1.13 25.84
N ASP A 672 18.78 1.02 26.81
CA ASP A 672 19.05 0.39 28.09
C ASP A 672 17.78 -0.19 28.72
N VAL A 673 17.96 -1.19 29.61
CA VAL A 673 16.86 -1.78 30.36
C VAL A 673 17.35 -2.16 31.77
N THR A 674 16.65 -1.66 32.79
CA THR A 674 16.82 -2.17 34.15
C THR A 674 15.73 -3.19 34.44
N LEU A 675 16.11 -4.36 34.96
CA LEU A 675 15.21 -5.47 35.22
C LEU A 675 15.30 -5.92 36.67
N HIS A 676 14.16 -6.28 37.25
CA HIS A 676 14.11 -6.94 38.55
C HIS A 676 14.87 -8.28 38.51
N ALA A 677 15.40 -8.78 39.63
CA ALA A 677 16.20 -10.02 39.68
C ALA A 677 15.37 -11.30 39.44
N ASP A 678 14.12 -11.34 39.92
CA ASP A 678 13.22 -12.49 39.74
C ASP A 678 12.30 -12.38 38.51
N ALA A 679 12.16 -13.48 37.76
CA ALA A 679 11.35 -13.56 36.55
C ALA A 679 9.85 -13.31 36.79
N ILE A 680 9.34 -13.64 37.98
CA ILE A 680 7.93 -13.44 38.36
C ILE A 680 7.56 -11.94 38.28
N HIS A 681 8.51 -11.06 38.58
CA HIS A 681 8.34 -9.60 38.54
C HIS A 681 8.66 -8.99 37.16
N ARG A 682 8.96 -9.82 36.16
CA ARG A 682 9.22 -9.44 34.76
C ARG A 682 8.19 -10.00 33.78
N GLY A 683 7.05 -10.50 34.26
CA GLY A 683 6.00 -11.05 33.41
C GLY A 683 5.41 -10.04 32.41
N GLY A 684 4.72 -10.56 31.39
CA GLY A 684 4.16 -9.74 30.30
C GLY A 684 3.26 -8.59 30.77
N GLY A 685 2.47 -8.78 31.83
CA GLY A 685 1.64 -7.72 32.42
C GLY A 685 2.43 -6.51 32.97
N GLN A 686 3.72 -6.68 33.26
CA GLN A 686 4.61 -5.59 33.70
C GLN A 686 5.36 -4.96 32.54
N ILE A 687 5.81 -5.77 31.57
CA ILE A 687 6.67 -5.31 30.48
C ILE A 687 5.86 -4.74 29.31
N ILE A 688 4.76 -5.37 28.89
CA ILE A 688 3.97 -4.95 27.71
C ILE A 688 3.47 -3.50 27.85
N PRO A 689 2.82 -3.08 28.96
CA PRO A 689 2.35 -1.70 29.10
C PRO A 689 3.49 -0.69 29.24
N THR A 690 4.66 -1.14 29.70
CA THR A 690 5.85 -0.29 29.87
C THR A 690 6.54 -0.05 28.54
N ALA A 691 6.70 -1.11 27.74
CA ALA A 691 7.18 -1.02 26.37
C ALA A 691 6.26 -0.14 25.52
N ARG A 692 4.93 -0.34 25.60
CA ARG A 692 3.97 0.50 24.87
C ARG A 692 4.08 1.98 25.23
N ARG A 693 4.14 2.31 26.53
CA ARG A 693 4.26 3.71 26.98
C ARG A 693 5.55 4.37 26.53
N VAL A 694 6.69 3.68 26.61
CA VAL A 694 7.97 4.27 26.16
C VAL A 694 8.01 4.47 24.64
N LEU A 695 7.39 3.57 23.87
CA LEU A 695 7.27 3.71 22.41
C LEU A 695 6.46 4.98 22.06
N TYR A 696 5.31 5.20 22.68
CA TYR A 696 4.54 6.45 22.46
C TYR A 696 5.29 7.70 22.89
N ALA A 697 5.95 7.67 24.05
CA ALA A 697 6.76 8.79 24.52
C ALA A 697 7.88 9.14 23.53
N SER A 698 8.55 8.11 22.99
CA SER A 698 9.61 8.30 22.00
C SER A 698 9.08 8.87 20.68
N MET A 699 7.87 8.49 20.26
CA MET A 699 7.25 9.08 19.07
C MET A 699 6.88 10.55 19.27
N LEU A 700 6.29 10.90 20.42
CA LEU A 700 5.90 12.27 20.74
C LEU A 700 7.10 13.22 20.76
N THR A 701 8.22 12.77 21.31
CA THR A 701 9.49 13.53 21.36
C THR A 701 10.26 13.54 20.03
N ALA A 702 9.80 12.78 19.03
CA ALA A 702 10.40 12.66 17.70
C ALA A 702 9.63 13.45 16.62
N LYS A 703 8.80 14.43 17.04
CA LYS A 703 7.96 15.26 16.17
C LYS A 703 7.08 14.41 15.22
N PRO A 704 5.98 13.84 15.73
CA PRO A 704 5.12 12.96 14.95
C PRO A 704 4.45 13.72 13.78
N ARG A 705 4.18 13.01 12.69
CA ARG A 705 3.53 13.50 11.45
C ARG A 705 2.53 12.48 10.92
N LEU A 706 1.67 12.91 10.00
CA LEU A 706 0.78 12.02 9.23
C LEU A 706 1.29 11.80 7.81
N PHE A 707 1.13 10.58 7.33
CA PHE A 707 1.20 10.23 5.92
C PHE A 707 -0.21 10.24 5.32
N GLU A 708 -0.39 10.96 4.20
CA GLU A 708 -1.55 10.82 3.34
C GLU A 708 -1.23 9.86 2.18
N PRO A 709 -2.18 8.99 1.76
CA PRO A 709 -1.99 8.17 0.58
C PRO A 709 -2.19 9.01 -0.68
N VAL A 710 -1.41 8.72 -1.73
CA VAL A 710 -1.42 9.44 -3.00
C VAL A 710 -1.63 8.47 -4.15
N TYR A 711 -2.53 8.84 -5.06
CA TYR A 711 -2.71 8.16 -6.33
C TYR A 711 -1.79 8.71 -7.40
N LEU A 712 -1.21 7.82 -8.20
CA LEU A 712 -0.80 8.14 -9.56
C LEU A 712 -2.05 8.17 -10.42
N CYS A 713 -2.42 9.37 -10.87
CA CYS A 713 -3.51 9.62 -11.79
C CYS A 713 -2.96 9.72 -13.22
N GLU A 714 -3.37 8.80 -14.10
CA GLU A 714 -3.15 8.92 -15.54
C GLU A 714 -4.46 9.38 -16.18
N VAL A 715 -4.41 10.44 -16.98
CA VAL A 715 -5.56 10.93 -17.75
C VAL A 715 -5.20 10.95 -19.22
N GLN A 716 -6.01 10.25 -20.01
CA GLN A 716 -5.92 10.28 -21.47
C GLN A 716 -6.99 11.21 -22.02
N CYS A 717 -6.60 12.13 -22.90
CA CYS A 717 -7.53 13.08 -23.49
C CYS A 717 -7.01 13.63 -24.83
N PRO A 718 -7.88 14.20 -25.67
CA PRO A 718 -7.46 15.03 -26.80
C PRO A 718 -6.82 16.34 -26.30
N GLU A 719 -5.92 16.93 -27.11
CA GLU A 719 -5.23 18.20 -26.81
C GLU A 719 -6.16 19.32 -26.30
N VAL A 720 -7.36 19.44 -26.88
CA VAL A 720 -8.35 20.47 -26.54
C VAL A 720 -8.84 20.39 -25.08
N ALA A 721 -8.80 19.20 -24.48
CA ALA A 721 -9.30 18.95 -23.14
C ALA A 721 -8.22 19.09 -22.04
N VAL A 722 -6.93 19.19 -22.41
CA VAL A 722 -5.80 19.24 -21.46
C VAL A 722 -5.94 20.42 -20.48
N GLY A 723 -6.36 21.59 -20.96
CA GLY A 723 -6.57 22.77 -20.09
C GLY A 723 -7.61 22.54 -18.99
N GLY A 724 -8.66 21.76 -19.27
CA GLY A 724 -9.67 21.37 -18.27
C GLY A 724 -9.10 20.46 -17.19
N ILE A 725 -8.17 19.57 -17.55
CA ILE A 725 -7.50 18.65 -16.61
C ILE A 725 -6.65 19.43 -15.59
N TYR A 726 -5.80 20.33 -16.07
CA TYR A 726 -4.98 21.19 -15.20
C TYR A 726 -5.84 21.98 -14.20
N GLY A 727 -6.97 22.53 -14.66
CA GLY A 727 -7.90 23.26 -13.80
C GLY A 727 -8.48 22.42 -12.66
N VAL A 728 -8.82 21.15 -12.93
CA VAL A 728 -9.37 20.24 -11.92
C VAL A 728 -8.27 19.73 -10.98
N LEU A 729 -7.13 19.32 -11.51
CA LEU A 729 -6.00 18.81 -10.71
C LEU A 729 -5.48 19.88 -9.75
N ASN A 730 -5.23 21.10 -10.22
CA ASN A 730 -4.71 22.18 -9.36
C ASN A 730 -5.68 22.52 -8.22
N ARG A 731 -7.00 22.49 -8.47
CA ARG A 731 -8.02 22.73 -7.44
C ARG A 731 -8.00 21.65 -6.34
N ARG A 732 -7.61 20.43 -6.69
CA ARG A 732 -7.59 19.24 -5.82
C ARG A 732 -6.19 18.87 -5.32
N ARG A 733 -5.26 19.85 -5.28
CA ARG A 733 -3.84 19.64 -4.86
C ARG A 733 -3.09 18.60 -5.70
N GLY A 734 -3.54 18.34 -6.93
CA GLY A 734 -2.87 17.45 -7.85
C GLY A 734 -1.60 18.08 -8.43
N HIS A 735 -0.52 17.30 -8.54
CA HIS A 735 0.74 17.75 -9.13
C HIS A 735 1.05 16.99 -10.41
N VAL A 736 0.97 17.67 -11.56
CA VAL A 736 1.35 17.12 -12.86
C VAL A 736 2.87 17.10 -12.96
N PHE A 737 3.46 15.95 -13.26
CA PHE A 737 4.91 15.78 -13.41
C PHE A 737 5.32 15.24 -14.78
N GLU A 738 4.39 14.65 -15.53
CA GLU A 738 4.65 14.14 -16.88
C GLU A 738 3.47 14.49 -17.79
N GLU A 739 3.77 15.06 -18.95
CA GLU A 739 2.82 15.29 -20.03
C GLU A 739 3.52 14.94 -21.34
N HIS A 740 2.91 14.06 -22.13
CA HIS A 740 3.41 13.77 -23.47
C HIS A 740 2.27 13.44 -24.43
N GLN A 741 2.49 13.75 -25.71
CA GLN A 741 1.60 13.38 -26.80
C GLN A 741 1.91 11.96 -27.27
N VAL A 742 0.87 11.15 -27.46
CA VAL A 742 0.99 9.82 -28.05
C VAL A 742 1.27 9.97 -29.55
N ILE A 743 2.50 9.65 -29.96
CA ILE A 743 2.97 9.85 -31.33
C ILE A 743 2.07 9.12 -32.33
N GLY A 744 1.59 9.85 -33.35
CA GLY A 744 0.68 9.32 -34.37
C GLY A 744 -0.81 9.49 -34.05
N THR A 745 -1.15 10.04 -32.88
CA THR A 745 -2.53 10.36 -32.49
C THR A 745 -2.62 11.78 -31.89
N PRO A 746 -3.81 12.41 -31.90
CA PRO A 746 -4.03 13.70 -31.22
C PRO A 746 -4.23 13.56 -29.69
N MET A 747 -3.93 12.40 -29.11
CA MET A 747 -4.13 12.10 -27.70
C MET A 747 -2.91 12.51 -26.88
N PHE A 748 -3.18 13.07 -25.71
CA PHE A 748 -2.23 13.42 -24.67
C PHE A 748 -2.44 12.52 -23.46
N VAL A 749 -1.33 12.13 -22.84
CA VAL A 749 -1.29 11.45 -21.56
C VAL A 749 -0.75 12.42 -20.54
N VAL A 750 -1.54 12.70 -19.50
CA VAL A 750 -1.15 13.54 -18.37
C VAL A 750 -1.03 12.64 -17.14
N LYS A 751 0.15 12.59 -16.52
CA LYS A 751 0.35 11.90 -15.24
C LYS A 751 0.53 12.89 -14.11
N ALA A 752 -0.20 12.64 -13.03
CA ALA A 752 -0.20 13.51 -11.86
C ALA A 752 -0.27 12.72 -10.56
N TYR A 753 0.29 13.27 -9.50
CA TYR A 753 0.07 12.81 -8.14
C TYR A 753 -1.17 13.48 -7.56
N LEU A 754 -2.14 12.70 -7.08
CA LEU A 754 -3.40 13.19 -6.51
C LEU A 754 -3.63 12.58 -5.11
N PRO A 755 -3.72 13.40 -4.04
CA PRO A 755 -4.05 12.88 -2.71
C PRO A 755 -5.42 12.18 -2.72
N VAL A 756 -5.51 10.99 -2.12
CA VAL A 756 -6.76 10.17 -2.14
C VAL A 756 -7.94 10.91 -1.51
N ASN A 757 -7.71 11.72 -0.48
CA ASN A 757 -8.78 12.50 0.15
C ASN A 757 -9.39 13.54 -0.80
N GLU A 758 -8.62 14.01 -1.79
CA GLU A 758 -9.06 14.95 -2.81
C GLU A 758 -9.56 14.22 -4.07
N SER A 759 -9.57 12.89 -4.12
CA SER A 759 -10.03 12.13 -5.29
C SER A 759 -11.54 11.86 -5.29
N PHE A 760 -12.25 12.05 -4.18
CA PHE A 760 -13.70 11.81 -4.12
C PHE A 760 -14.46 12.75 -5.06
N GLY A 761 -15.27 12.17 -5.96
CA GLY A 761 -15.97 12.91 -7.01
C GLY A 761 -15.06 13.48 -8.11
N PHE A 762 -13.77 13.16 -8.12
CA PHE A 762 -12.81 13.65 -9.11
C PHE A 762 -13.21 13.27 -10.54
N THR A 763 -13.68 12.04 -10.76
CA THR A 763 -14.10 11.58 -12.10
C THR A 763 -15.27 12.39 -12.64
N ALA A 764 -16.26 12.72 -11.80
CA ALA A 764 -17.42 13.51 -12.22
C ALA A 764 -17.02 14.96 -12.53
N ASP A 765 -16.17 15.55 -11.69
CA ASP A 765 -15.63 16.89 -11.90
C ASP A 765 -14.77 16.96 -13.17
N LEU A 766 -13.89 15.98 -13.38
CA LEU A 766 -13.05 15.92 -14.57
C LEU A 766 -13.92 15.79 -15.83
N ARG A 767 -14.94 14.94 -15.79
CA ARG A 767 -15.87 14.75 -16.91
C ARG A 767 -16.61 16.04 -17.26
N SER A 768 -17.11 16.77 -16.27
CA SER A 768 -17.83 18.02 -16.50
C SER A 768 -16.92 19.12 -17.07
N ASN A 769 -15.67 19.22 -16.61
CA ASN A 769 -14.72 20.25 -17.04
C ASN A 769 -14.02 19.91 -18.38
N THR A 770 -14.10 18.67 -18.85
CA THR A 770 -13.48 18.21 -20.11
C THR A 770 -14.51 17.86 -21.19
N GLY A 771 -15.81 18.18 -20.97
CA GLY A 771 -16.89 17.82 -21.90
C GLY A 771 -17.07 16.31 -22.08
N GLY A 772 -16.64 15.51 -21.10
CA GLY A 772 -16.71 14.05 -21.13
C GLY A 772 -15.60 13.34 -21.91
N GLN A 773 -14.56 14.07 -22.33
CA GLN A 773 -13.50 13.55 -23.19
C GLN A 773 -12.28 13.01 -22.44
N ALA A 774 -12.19 13.26 -21.13
CA ALA A 774 -11.11 12.76 -20.28
C ALA A 774 -11.59 11.66 -19.33
N PHE A 775 -10.80 10.60 -19.25
CA PHE A 775 -11.05 9.48 -18.34
C PHE A 775 -9.83 9.32 -17.42
N PRO A 776 -9.99 9.51 -16.11
CA PRO A 776 -8.89 9.34 -15.18
C PRO A 776 -8.77 7.88 -14.74
N GLN A 777 -7.54 7.46 -14.51
CA GLN A 777 -7.24 6.23 -13.82
C GLN A 777 -6.33 6.52 -12.65
N CYS A 778 -6.79 6.16 -11.46
CA CYS A 778 -6.06 6.36 -10.22
C CYS A 778 -5.53 5.01 -9.73
N VAL A 779 -4.22 4.90 -9.55
CA VAL A 779 -3.57 3.75 -8.95
C VAL A 779 -2.88 4.20 -7.69
N PHE A 780 -3.01 3.46 -6.58
CA PHE A 780 -2.21 3.74 -5.39
C PHE A 780 -0.72 3.68 -5.73
N ASP A 781 -0.01 4.76 -5.45
CA ASP A 781 1.40 4.90 -5.80
C ASP A 781 2.28 4.88 -4.55
N HIS A 782 2.15 5.88 -3.68
CA HIS A 782 2.97 6.00 -2.48
C HIS A 782 2.25 6.71 -1.32
N TRP A 783 2.92 6.71 -0.18
CA TRP A 783 2.55 7.48 1.01
C TRP A 783 3.36 8.77 1.04
N GLN A 784 2.70 9.91 1.16
CA GLN A 784 3.34 11.23 1.21
C GLN A 784 3.23 11.83 2.61
N VAL A 785 4.35 12.28 3.18
CA VAL A 785 4.35 12.96 4.48
C VAL A 785 3.66 14.31 4.35
N MET A 786 2.72 14.59 5.25
CA MET A 786 2.14 15.92 5.39
C MET A 786 3.05 16.77 6.30
N ASN A 787 3.57 17.87 5.75
CA ASN A 787 4.61 18.67 6.42
C ASN A 787 4.11 19.60 7.54
N GLN A 788 2.79 19.75 7.72
CA GLN A 788 2.24 20.61 8.77
C GLN A 788 2.41 19.98 10.17
N ASP A 789 2.32 20.77 11.23
CA ASP A 789 2.42 20.26 12.60
C ASP A 789 1.05 19.77 13.11
N PRO A 790 0.89 18.49 13.51
CA PRO A 790 -0.37 17.98 14.08
C PRO A 790 -0.75 18.61 15.43
N PHE A 791 0.15 19.33 16.11
CA PHE A 791 -0.15 19.98 17.38
C PHE A 791 -0.63 21.43 17.22
N ASP A 792 -0.40 22.06 16.07
CA ASP A 792 -0.87 23.41 15.79
C ASP A 792 -2.38 23.38 15.41
N PRO A 793 -3.25 24.05 16.19
CA PRO A 793 -4.71 24.06 15.98
C PRO A 793 -5.15 24.66 14.64
N THR A 794 -4.29 25.45 13.97
CA THR A 794 -4.62 26.10 12.70
C THR A 794 -4.40 25.20 11.49
N THR A 795 -3.72 24.07 11.66
CA THR A 795 -3.32 23.20 10.55
C THR A 795 -4.44 22.25 10.10
N LYS A 796 -4.42 21.88 8.81
CA LYS A 796 -5.36 20.89 8.26
C LYS A 796 -5.12 19.50 8.87
N ILE A 797 -3.86 19.16 9.19
CA ILE A 797 -3.53 17.89 9.84
C ILE A 797 -4.21 17.77 11.19
N ARG A 798 -4.19 18.83 12.00
CA ARG A 798 -4.84 18.82 13.32
C ARG A 798 -6.35 18.63 13.21
N GLN A 799 -6.99 19.27 12.23
CA GLN A 799 -8.41 19.03 11.94
C GLN A 799 -8.66 17.54 11.61
N ILE A 800 -7.86 16.96 10.71
CA ILE A 800 -7.96 15.54 10.33
C ILE A 800 -7.77 14.63 11.55
N VAL A 801 -6.75 14.88 12.39
CA VAL A 801 -6.51 14.10 13.62
C VAL A 801 -7.70 14.17 14.56
N ASN A 802 -8.25 15.37 14.78
CA ASN A 802 -9.40 15.54 15.66
C ASN A 802 -10.67 14.86 15.10
N ASP A 803 -10.90 14.93 13.79
CA ASP A 803 -12.03 14.26 13.14
C ASP A 803 -11.93 12.74 13.27
N ILE A 804 -10.73 12.17 13.06
CA ILE A 804 -10.48 10.73 13.25
C ILE A 804 -10.71 10.33 14.71
N ARG A 805 -10.16 11.10 15.66
CA ARG A 805 -10.31 10.82 17.09
C ARG A 805 -11.77 10.91 17.55
N LYS A 806 -12.48 11.94 17.11
CA LYS A 806 -13.91 12.13 17.39
C LYS A 806 -14.74 10.97 16.87
N ARG A 807 -14.48 10.49 15.65
CA ARG A 807 -15.16 9.32 15.08
C ARG A 807 -14.87 8.05 15.88
N LYS A 808 -13.62 7.84 16.29
CA LYS A 808 -13.22 6.69 17.12
C LYS A 808 -13.69 6.79 18.58
N GLY A 809 -14.35 7.89 18.98
CA GLY A 809 -14.75 8.12 20.38
C GLY A 809 -13.56 8.41 21.31
N LEU A 810 -12.40 8.76 20.76
CA LEU A 810 -11.21 9.12 21.51
C LEU A 810 -11.33 10.58 21.98
N LYS A 811 -10.71 10.90 23.13
CA LYS A 811 -10.59 12.29 23.59
C LYS A 811 -9.93 13.13 22.51
N GLU A 812 -10.41 14.35 22.26
CA GLU A 812 -9.73 15.29 21.37
C GLU A 812 -8.26 15.42 21.78
N ALA A 813 -7.35 15.51 20.80
CA ALA A 813 -5.94 15.55 21.10
C ALA A 813 -5.66 16.81 21.93
N SER A 814 -5.40 16.71 23.24
CA SER A 814 -4.91 17.85 24.01
C SER A 814 -3.39 17.94 23.86
N ILE A 815 -2.86 19.17 23.81
CA ILE A 815 -1.42 19.47 23.65
C ILE A 815 -0.61 19.04 24.90
N GLU A 816 -1.25 18.60 25.97
CA GLU A 816 -0.69 18.61 27.33
C GLU A 816 -0.15 17.27 27.85
N ASN A 817 -0.15 16.18 27.07
CA ASN A 817 0.33 14.88 27.56
C ASN A 817 1.86 14.69 27.55
N TYR A 818 2.65 15.77 27.39
CA TYR A 818 4.10 15.73 27.63
C TYR A 818 4.44 15.47 29.12
N SER A 819 3.56 15.82 30.05
CA SER A 819 3.83 15.84 31.49
C SER A 819 3.68 14.50 32.21
N HIS A 820 2.93 13.53 31.67
CA HIS A 820 2.74 12.23 32.33
C HIS A 820 3.97 11.28 32.25
N VAL A 821 5.02 11.66 31.51
CA VAL A 821 6.20 10.79 31.26
C VAL A 821 7.51 11.33 31.84
N LEU A 822 7.54 12.57 32.35
CA LEU A 822 8.71 13.17 32.98
C LEU A 822 8.41 13.52 34.44
N CYS A 823 8.47 12.54 35.34
CA CYS A 823 8.48 12.80 36.78
C CYS A 823 9.88 12.50 37.32
N ASP A 824 10.75 13.52 37.24
CA ASP A 824 12.04 13.66 37.95
C ASP A 824 12.39 15.18 38.11
N SER A 825 11.41 16.07 38.33
CA SER A 825 11.67 17.50 38.57
C SER A 825 11.21 17.93 39.97
N VAL A 826 12.13 18.46 40.79
CA VAL A 826 11.88 19.08 42.11
C VAL A 826 10.92 20.28 42.03
N THR A 827 10.69 20.80 40.82
CA THR A 827 9.73 21.86 40.53
C THR A 827 8.29 21.37 40.70
N CYS A 828 7.48 22.07 41.51
CA CYS A 828 6.11 21.69 41.78
C CYS A 828 5.19 22.91 42.00
N ASN A 829 4.06 22.91 41.30
CA ASN A 829 2.98 23.89 41.46
C ASN A 829 1.71 23.27 42.06
N PHE A 830 1.76 22.03 42.55
CA PHE A 830 0.68 21.32 43.27
C PHE A 830 -0.68 21.17 42.57
N GLU A 831 -0.82 21.53 41.29
CA GLU A 831 -2.10 21.54 40.55
C GLU A 831 -2.69 20.15 40.26
N VAL A 832 -1.82 19.16 40.03
CA VAL A 832 -2.23 17.83 39.53
C VAL A 832 -1.76 16.70 40.44
N SER A 833 -0.62 16.88 41.14
CA SER A 833 -0.01 15.87 42.01
C SER A 833 1.02 16.49 42.96
N GLU A 834 1.62 15.68 43.82
CA GLU A 834 2.67 16.09 44.77
C GLU A 834 4.06 16.23 44.12
N CYS A 835 4.17 16.06 42.79
CA CYS A 835 5.39 16.27 41.98
C CYS A 835 6.67 15.57 42.49
N GLY A 836 6.55 14.45 43.22
CA GLY A 836 7.70 13.75 43.81
C GLY A 836 8.12 14.23 45.20
N TRP A 837 7.31 15.10 45.83
CA TRP A 837 7.38 15.44 47.25
C TRP A 837 6.54 14.45 48.09
N GLU A 838 7.10 13.99 49.20
CA GLU A 838 6.41 13.18 50.20
C GLU A 838 5.86 14.11 51.28
N LEU A 839 4.53 14.18 51.39
CA LEU A 839 3.82 14.96 52.42
C LEU A 839 3.57 14.07 53.65
N ASP A 840 3.98 14.52 54.82
CA ASP A 840 3.54 13.92 56.08
C ASP A 840 2.04 14.21 56.33
N SER A 841 1.40 13.45 57.22
CA SER A 841 -0.01 13.49 57.62
C SER A 841 -0.55 14.87 58.04
N ILE A 842 0.34 15.82 58.31
CA ILE A 842 0.05 17.19 58.75
C ILE A 842 0.14 18.24 57.63
N TRP A 843 0.54 17.83 56.42
CA TRP A 843 0.48 18.64 55.20
C TRP A 843 -0.52 18.02 54.21
N GLN A 844 -1.37 18.84 53.60
CA GLN A 844 -2.32 18.38 52.58
C GLN A 844 -2.42 19.39 51.43
N ILE A 845 -2.65 18.91 50.22
CA ILE A 845 -2.94 19.74 49.06
C ILE A 845 -4.38 20.26 49.16
N TYR A 846 -4.54 21.57 49.06
CA TYR A 846 -5.82 22.26 49.16
C TYR A 846 -6.13 23.05 47.89
N PRO A 847 -7.35 22.97 47.35
CA PRO A 847 -7.77 23.82 46.23
C PRO A 847 -8.07 25.25 46.69
N SER A 848 -7.87 26.20 45.79
CA SER A 848 -8.17 27.63 45.96
C SER A 848 -9.61 27.86 46.43
N GLY A 849 -9.79 28.85 47.32
CA GLY A 849 -11.10 29.22 47.87
C GLY A 849 -11.71 28.25 48.88
N SER A 850 -11.10 27.10 49.17
CA SER A 850 -11.65 26.08 50.08
C SER A 850 -10.91 26.05 51.42
N THR A 851 -11.17 26.99 52.32
CA THR A 851 -10.65 26.94 53.71
C THR A 851 -11.77 26.94 54.76
N PRO A 852 -12.68 25.94 54.77
CA PRO A 852 -13.87 25.95 55.63
C PRO A 852 -13.57 25.83 57.13
N ASP A 853 -12.39 25.30 57.51
CA ASP A 853 -12.09 24.90 58.89
C ASP A 853 -11.36 25.97 59.72
N THR A 854 -10.95 27.05 59.06
CA THR A 854 -10.22 28.19 59.64
C THR A 854 -11.03 29.45 59.45
N ALA A 855 -10.97 30.40 60.39
CA ALA A 855 -11.74 31.65 60.35
C ALA A 855 -11.28 32.61 59.23
N ASN A 856 -11.28 32.15 57.97
CA ASN A 856 -10.80 32.80 56.75
C ASN A 856 -9.35 33.31 56.83
N SER A 857 -8.46 32.60 57.52
CA SER A 857 -7.04 32.97 57.63
C SER A 857 -6.14 32.41 56.52
N GLY A 858 -6.60 31.42 55.74
CA GLY A 858 -5.81 30.79 54.67
C GLY A 858 -5.84 31.55 53.34
N PRO A 859 -4.96 31.17 52.38
CA PRO A 859 -4.95 31.78 51.04
C PRO A 859 -6.29 31.57 50.31
N THR A 860 -6.86 32.66 49.80
CA THR A 860 -8.09 32.62 48.99
C THR A 860 -7.86 32.14 47.56
N VAL A 861 -6.62 32.26 47.07
CA VAL A 861 -6.16 31.88 45.73
C VAL A 861 -4.79 31.21 45.84
N ASP A 862 -4.48 30.26 44.97
CA ASP A 862 -3.12 29.76 44.68
C ASP A 862 -2.28 30.89 44.06
N HIS A 863 -0.96 30.69 44.04
CA HIS A 863 -0.06 31.66 43.43
C HIS A 863 -0.04 31.53 41.90
N THR A 864 -0.15 30.31 41.36
CA THR A 864 0.07 30.01 39.94
C THR A 864 -1.00 30.57 39.00
N THR A 865 -2.28 30.27 39.25
CA THR A 865 -3.38 30.46 38.29
C THR A 865 -4.52 31.33 38.83
N GLY A 866 -4.60 31.51 40.14
CA GLY A 866 -5.70 32.19 40.84
C GLY A 866 -6.92 31.30 41.13
N SER A 867 -6.92 30.05 40.67
CA SER A 867 -7.98 29.05 40.89
C SER A 867 -7.46 27.61 41.12
N GLY A 868 -6.16 27.46 41.32
CA GLY A 868 -5.42 26.19 41.40
C GLY A 868 -5.28 25.63 42.81
N SER A 869 -4.25 24.83 43.08
CA SER A 869 -4.06 24.12 44.36
C SER A 869 -2.69 24.39 44.99
N TYR A 870 -2.60 24.38 46.32
CA TYR A 870 -1.37 24.63 47.08
C TYR A 870 -1.20 23.67 48.25
N ALA A 871 0.03 23.51 48.77
CA ALA A 871 0.29 22.68 49.95
C ALA A 871 0.05 23.47 51.25
N ARG A 872 -0.76 22.92 52.16
CA ARG A 872 -1.18 23.58 53.41
C ARG A 872 -0.83 22.77 54.65
N PHE A 873 -0.35 23.46 55.68
CA PHE A 873 -0.06 22.90 57.00
C PHE A 873 -1.29 22.91 57.93
N MET A 874 -1.71 21.74 58.41
CA MET A 874 -3.04 21.46 58.99
C MET A 874 -3.12 21.35 60.52
N ALA A 875 -2.02 21.50 61.26
CA ALA A 875 -1.92 21.06 62.66
C ALA A 875 -3.08 21.53 63.58
N ASN A 876 -3.90 20.56 64.02
CA ASN A 876 -5.02 20.71 64.96
C ASN A 876 -4.82 19.93 66.28
N LEU A 877 -3.68 19.28 66.53
CA LEU A 877 -3.39 18.52 67.75
C LEU A 877 -1.91 18.61 68.17
N LEU A 878 -1.65 18.43 69.48
CA LEU A 878 -0.31 18.31 70.07
C LEU A 878 0.49 17.23 69.33
N LEU A 879 1.60 17.64 68.69
CA LEU A 879 2.49 16.77 67.93
C LEU A 879 3.35 15.91 68.87
N GLU A 880 3.38 14.60 68.64
CA GLU A 880 4.45 13.72 69.14
C GLU A 880 5.75 14.00 68.36
N SER A 881 6.89 13.83 69.03
CA SER A 881 8.16 14.50 68.75
C SER A 881 8.96 14.05 67.52
N ASP A 882 8.37 13.39 66.52
CA ASP A 882 9.11 12.81 65.37
C ASP A 882 8.53 13.11 63.97
N GLN A 883 7.64 14.10 63.81
CA GLN A 883 7.02 14.45 62.51
C GLN A 883 7.41 15.86 62.05
N PHE A 884 8.13 15.98 60.93
CA PHE A 884 8.87 17.21 60.62
C PHE A 884 8.81 17.75 59.18
N GLY A 885 7.95 17.31 58.23
CA GLY A 885 7.79 18.15 57.02
C GLY A 885 7.23 17.57 55.72
N ILE A 886 7.27 18.39 54.68
CA ILE A 886 7.18 17.99 53.26
C ILE A 886 8.62 17.73 52.78
N MET A 887 8.92 16.55 52.25
CA MET A 887 10.29 16.18 51.84
C MET A 887 10.39 15.86 50.34
N SER A 888 11.47 16.28 49.69
CA SER A 888 11.78 15.88 48.32
C SER A 888 12.30 14.45 48.30
N THR A 889 12.00 13.68 47.25
CA THR A 889 12.76 12.45 46.96
C THR A 889 14.24 12.78 46.68
N ASN A 890 15.18 11.91 47.09
CA ASN A 890 16.63 12.14 46.96
C ASN A 890 16.99 12.63 45.55
N THR A 891 17.50 13.86 45.45
CA THR A 891 17.83 14.51 44.19
C THR A 891 19.32 14.83 44.13
N SER A 892 20.00 14.46 43.04
CA SER A 892 21.42 14.79 42.83
C SER A 892 21.57 16.16 42.17
N LEU A 893 22.23 17.12 42.82
CA LEU A 893 22.52 18.44 42.24
C LEU A 893 23.99 18.53 41.79
N GLN A 894 24.22 18.77 40.51
CA GLN A 894 25.59 18.84 39.97
C GLN A 894 26.28 20.21 40.17
N GLN A 895 25.53 21.27 40.48
CA GLN A 895 26.02 22.65 40.70
C GLN A 895 25.19 23.36 41.79
N SER A 896 25.72 24.45 42.37
CA SER A 896 24.99 25.26 43.34
C SER A 896 23.81 25.91 42.62
N THR A 897 22.60 25.67 43.12
CA THR A 897 21.36 25.90 42.38
C THR A 897 20.48 26.88 43.15
N SER A 898 19.80 27.79 42.46
CA SER A 898 18.84 28.71 43.06
C SER A 898 17.54 27.97 43.32
N PHE A 899 17.11 27.92 44.58
CA PHE A 899 15.86 27.31 45.00
C PHE A 899 14.89 28.41 45.43
N SER A 900 13.78 28.54 44.74
CA SER A 900 12.74 29.51 45.04
C SER A 900 11.40 28.82 45.32
N PHE A 901 10.60 29.43 46.17
CA PHE A 901 9.25 28.95 46.49
C PHE A 901 8.39 30.10 47.00
N TRP A 902 7.08 29.97 46.84
CA TRP A 902 6.11 30.88 47.41
C TRP A 902 5.57 30.34 48.71
N TYR A 903 5.41 31.22 49.69
CA TYR A 903 4.90 30.86 51.02
C TYR A 903 3.89 31.88 51.52
N TYR A 904 2.96 31.40 52.34
CA TYR A 904 1.93 32.20 52.99
C TYR A 904 1.95 31.91 54.49
N MET A 905 2.00 32.94 55.33
CA MET A 905 2.06 32.83 56.79
C MET A 905 1.24 33.93 57.47
N HIS A 906 -0.05 33.67 57.73
CA HIS A 906 -0.96 34.67 58.31
C HIS A 906 -1.78 34.14 59.48
N GLY A 907 -1.85 34.91 60.57
CA GLY A 907 -2.66 34.56 61.74
C GLY A 907 -2.09 35.05 63.07
N SER A 908 -2.81 34.81 64.16
CA SER A 908 -2.44 35.22 65.52
C SER A 908 -1.51 34.25 66.26
N GLN A 909 -1.35 33.01 65.79
CA GLN A 909 -0.61 31.91 66.44
C GLN A 909 0.31 31.17 65.46
N ILE A 910 0.97 31.94 64.58
CA ILE A 910 1.98 31.41 63.64
C ILE A 910 3.28 31.14 64.39
N GLY A 911 3.84 29.94 64.22
CA GLY A 911 5.16 29.57 64.72
C GLY A 911 6.22 29.84 63.67
N THR A 912 6.85 28.80 63.16
CA THR A 912 7.98 28.88 62.22
C THR A 912 7.72 28.10 60.96
N LEU A 913 8.26 28.57 59.82
CA LEU A 913 8.43 27.80 58.59
C LEU A 913 9.92 27.84 58.24
N ALA A 914 10.52 26.67 58.06
CA ALA A 914 11.94 26.49 57.77
C ALA A 914 12.15 25.57 56.57
N LEU A 915 13.16 25.90 55.75
CA LEU A 915 13.70 25.06 54.70
C LEU A 915 14.99 24.41 55.22
N ILE A 916 15.00 23.09 55.31
CA ILE A 916 16.13 22.27 55.74
C ILE A 916 16.67 21.52 54.53
N VAL A 917 17.98 21.58 54.32
CA VAL A 917 18.68 20.81 53.28
C VAL A 917 19.76 19.98 53.94
N ASN A 918 19.74 18.65 53.74
CA ASN A 918 20.69 17.70 54.32
C ASN A 918 20.87 17.87 55.85
N GLY A 919 19.78 18.20 56.56
CA GLY A 919 19.77 18.42 58.01
C GLY A 919 20.20 19.83 58.47
N GLN A 920 20.56 20.73 57.55
CA GLN A 920 20.90 22.12 57.86
C GLN A 920 19.77 23.10 57.46
N THR A 921 19.35 23.97 58.38
CA THR A 921 18.39 25.04 58.07
C THR A 921 19.04 26.11 57.20
N LEU A 922 18.58 26.25 55.96
CA LEU A 922 19.07 27.28 55.01
C LEU A 922 18.19 28.53 54.99
N TRP A 923 16.91 28.39 55.34
CA TRP A 923 15.98 29.51 55.41
C TRP A 923 14.96 29.30 56.52
N GLU A 924 14.60 30.37 57.23
CA GLU A 924 13.59 30.34 58.28
C GLU A 924 12.85 31.68 58.37
N ARG A 925 11.54 31.60 58.62
CA ARG A 925 10.70 32.74 59.03
C ARG A 925 9.83 32.33 60.21
N SER A 926 9.69 33.24 61.17
CA SER A 926 8.86 33.06 62.36
C SER A 926 7.79 34.14 62.47
N GLY A 927 6.64 33.79 63.03
CA GLY A 927 5.53 34.71 63.28
C GLY A 927 4.78 35.14 62.01
N ARG A 928 3.75 35.96 62.21
CA ARG A 928 2.89 36.48 61.14
C ARG A 928 3.69 37.33 60.16
N GLN A 929 3.50 37.08 58.87
CA GLN A 929 4.12 37.84 57.79
C GLN A 929 3.10 38.82 57.20
N GLY A 930 3.35 40.12 57.38
CA GLY A 930 2.65 41.23 56.72
C GLY A 930 1.13 41.12 56.54
N VAL A 931 0.70 41.48 55.34
CA VAL A 931 -0.70 41.40 54.85
C VAL A 931 -0.98 39.97 54.35
N PRO A 932 -2.25 39.52 54.30
CA PRO A 932 -2.58 38.17 53.81
C PRO A 932 -2.32 38.06 52.29
N ALA A 933 -1.08 37.76 51.92
CA ALA A 933 -0.60 37.62 50.55
C ALA A 933 0.50 36.54 50.48
N TRP A 934 0.76 36.03 49.27
CA TRP A 934 1.88 35.15 48.98
C TRP A 934 3.20 35.94 48.97
N TYR A 935 4.25 35.36 49.52
CA TYR A 935 5.59 35.91 49.58
C TYR A 935 6.58 34.94 48.95
N GLN A 936 7.57 35.45 48.22
CA GLN A 936 8.60 34.62 47.59
C GLN A 936 9.83 34.51 48.49
N ALA A 937 10.38 33.31 48.59
CA ALA A 937 11.68 33.03 49.19
C ALA A 937 12.64 32.50 48.12
N ASN A 938 13.87 33.00 48.12
CA ASN A 938 14.97 32.52 47.27
C ASN A 938 16.13 32.09 48.16
N VAL A 939 16.65 30.88 47.95
CA VAL A 939 17.68 30.23 48.75
C VAL A 939 18.69 29.57 47.82
N THR A 940 19.98 29.73 48.07
CA THR A 940 21.01 29.03 47.30
C THR A 940 21.32 27.69 47.95
N VAL A 941 21.12 26.59 47.21
CA VAL A 941 21.42 25.24 47.67
C VAL A 941 22.86 24.87 47.26
N PRO A 942 23.73 24.43 48.20
CA PRO A 942 25.11 24.04 47.90
C PRO A 942 25.22 22.81 46.97
N THR A 943 26.34 22.66 46.26
CA THR A 943 26.67 21.43 45.50
C THR A 943 26.81 20.22 46.41
N ASP A 944 25.87 19.27 46.33
CA ASP A 944 25.99 17.95 46.96
C ASP A 944 25.39 16.85 46.06
N VAL A 945 26.01 15.67 46.10
CA VAL A 945 25.70 14.52 45.21
C VAL A 945 24.33 13.91 45.54
N ASP A 946 23.87 14.06 46.78
CA ASP A 946 22.53 13.70 47.22
C ASP A 946 21.97 14.81 48.10
N VAL A 947 20.90 15.46 47.63
CA VAL A 947 20.23 16.56 48.32
C VAL A 947 18.84 16.08 48.75
N ASN A 948 18.58 16.15 50.05
CA ASN A 948 17.27 16.01 50.65
C ASN A 948 16.80 17.38 51.15
N ILE A 949 15.75 17.90 50.53
CA ILE A 949 15.13 19.19 50.84
C ILE A 949 13.84 18.92 51.62
N ALA A 950 13.67 19.58 52.76
CA ALA A 950 12.49 19.45 53.61
C ALA A 950 11.95 20.80 54.06
N PHE A 951 10.61 20.96 54.02
CA PHE A 951 9.90 22.08 54.62
C PHE A 951 9.32 21.69 55.97
N VAL A 952 9.75 22.38 57.02
CA VAL A 952 9.31 22.15 58.41
C VAL A 952 8.50 23.32 58.89
N ALA A 953 7.29 23.08 59.39
CA ALA A 953 6.42 24.14 59.93
C ALA A 953 5.94 23.83 61.36
N ASN A 954 5.72 24.88 62.15
CA ASN A 954 5.19 24.80 63.51
C ASN A 954 4.22 25.97 63.80
N ARG A 955 3.31 25.80 64.76
CA ARG A 955 2.39 26.82 65.29
C ARG A 955 2.60 27.00 66.80
N THR A 956 2.40 28.22 67.29
CA THR A 956 2.63 28.58 68.71
C THR A 956 1.41 28.35 69.61
N GLY A 957 0.28 27.89 69.04
CA GLY A 957 -0.95 27.60 69.78
C GLY A 957 -1.95 26.76 68.96
N THR A 958 -3.08 26.40 69.59
CA THR A 958 -4.09 25.47 69.03
C THR A 958 -5.28 26.19 68.35
N GLY A 959 -5.17 27.49 68.08
CA GLY A 959 -6.23 28.33 67.53
C GLY A 959 -6.39 28.21 66.02
N ARG A 960 -7.63 28.21 65.54
CA ARG A 960 -8.03 28.01 64.13
C ARG A 960 -7.93 29.26 63.23
N SER A 961 -7.12 30.25 63.62
CA SER A 961 -7.01 31.54 62.94
C SER A 961 -5.58 31.81 62.47
N SER A 962 -4.89 30.77 62.01
CA SER A 962 -3.50 30.82 61.55
C SER A 962 -3.25 29.78 60.49
N ASP A 963 -2.61 30.18 59.39
CA ASP A 963 -2.33 29.31 58.25
C ASP A 963 -0.91 29.49 57.74
N ILE A 964 -0.27 28.35 57.42
CA ILE A 964 1.01 28.25 56.74
C ILE A 964 0.76 27.42 55.46
N ALA A 965 1.12 27.96 54.31
CA ALA A 965 1.00 27.30 53.01
C ALA A 965 2.22 27.57 52.13
N ILE A 966 2.47 26.68 51.17
CA ILE A 966 3.58 26.73 50.22
C ILE A 966 3.04 26.43 48.82
N ASP A 967 3.59 27.11 47.83
CA ASP A 967 3.23 26.95 46.42
C ASP A 967 4.45 27.23 45.51
N ASP A 968 4.37 26.85 44.24
CA ASP A 968 5.34 27.17 43.18
C ASP A 968 6.81 26.99 43.58
N ILE A 969 7.17 25.75 43.94
CA ILE A 969 8.55 25.36 44.22
C ILE A 969 9.30 25.27 42.90
N ILE A 970 10.43 25.99 42.78
CA ILE A 970 11.25 26.08 41.59
C ILE A 970 12.71 25.87 41.97
N LEU A 971 13.42 25.09 41.15
CA LEU A 971 14.85 24.85 41.29
C LEU A 971 15.52 25.24 39.95
N GLU A 972 16.23 26.36 39.92
CA GLU A 972 16.92 26.91 38.74
C GLU A 972 18.44 26.78 38.85
N GLY A 973 19.06 26.00 37.96
CA GLY A 973 20.51 25.97 37.79
C GLY A 973 20.95 27.15 36.93
N GLU A 974 21.98 27.90 37.34
CA GLU A 974 22.55 28.89 36.43
C GLU A 974 23.04 28.21 35.13
N PRO A 975 22.84 28.84 33.96
CA PRO A 975 23.46 28.36 32.73
C PRO A 975 24.99 28.49 32.84
N ILE A 976 25.69 27.41 32.50
CA ILE A 976 27.15 27.35 32.43
C ILE A 976 27.68 28.52 31.58
N PRO A 977 28.53 29.43 32.12
CA PRO A 977 29.35 30.27 31.27
C PRO A 977 30.47 29.40 30.70
N LEU A 978 30.52 29.27 29.37
CA LEU A 978 31.65 28.68 28.64
C LEU A 978 32.95 29.43 29.01
N SER A 979 33.69 28.92 30.00
CA SER A 979 35.01 29.43 30.38
C SER A 979 36.09 28.83 29.47
N THR A 980 36.81 29.73 28.83
CA THR A 980 37.97 29.53 27.98
C THR A 980 39.23 29.17 28.79
N ARG A 981 40.00 28.19 28.31
CA ARG A 981 41.44 28.00 28.56
C ARG A 981 41.97 27.03 27.48
N THR A 982 43.02 27.25 26.71
CA THR A 982 44.06 28.29 26.66
C THR A 982 44.79 28.11 25.31
N THR A 983 44.97 29.15 24.51
CA THR A 983 46.10 29.21 23.56
C THR A 983 46.79 30.55 23.67
N ARG A 984 48.11 30.50 23.80
CA ARG A 984 49.05 31.61 24.03
C ARG A 984 48.88 32.76 23.04
N SER A 985 49.19 33.96 23.53
CA SER A 985 49.18 35.24 22.83
C SER A 985 50.27 35.38 21.75
N ARG A 986 49.94 36.13 20.68
CA ARG A 986 50.79 37.16 20.07
C ARG A 986 49.92 38.22 19.34
N PRO A 987 50.39 39.46 19.22
CA PRO A 987 49.53 40.65 19.09
C PRO A 987 49.15 40.97 17.64
N THR A 988 48.24 41.93 17.48
CA THR A 988 48.29 43.09 16.53
C THR A 988 46.96 43.35 15.78
N THR A 989 46.42 44.56 16.02
CA THR A 989 45.65 45.48 15.13
C THR A 989 44.24 45.22 14.59
N THR A 990 43.42 46.26 14.84
CA THR A 990 42.26 46.84 14.11
C THR A 990 40.92 46.09 13.99
N PRO A 991 39.78 46.82 14.05
CA PRO A 991 38.46 46.22 14.24
C PRO A 991 37.91 45.66 12.93
N ARG A 992 37.32 44.45 12.97
CA ARG A 992 36.48 43.93 11.89
C ARG A 992 35.03 43.84 12.36
N THR A 993 34.15 44.41 11.54
CA THR A 993 32.70 44.38 11.58
C THR A 993 32.17 42.94 11.59
N ARG A 994 31.14 42.67 12.42
CA ARG A 994 30.43 41.39 12.45
C ARG A 994 29.67 41.21 11.13
N PHE A 995 29.86 40.07 10.49
CA PHE A 995 29.07 39.64 9.34
C PHE A 995 27.68 39.22 9.85
N ASN A 996 26.61 39.85 9.35
CA ASN A 996 25.24 39.52 9.71
C ASN A 996 24.70 38.55 8.65
N ALA A 997 24.27 37.35 9.04
CA ALA A 997 23.84 36.30 8.11
C ALA A 997 22.41 36.48 7.57
N SER A 998 21.71 37.55 8.00
CA SER A 998 20.39 37.94 7.52
C SER A 998 20.52 39.29 6.81
N CYS A 999 20.22 39.33 5.52
CA CYS A 999 20.18 40.53 4.68
C CYS A 999 19.02 40.38 3.70
N ASP A 1000 18.03 41.26 3.83
CA ASP A 1000 16.81 41.31 3.00
C ASP A 1000 16.88 42.38 1.90
N PHE A 1001 17.93 43.21 1.88
CA PHE A 1001 18.15 44.34 0.95
C PHE A 1001 17.05 45.42 0.98
N ASP A 1002 16.11 45.36 1.92
CA ASP A 1002 15.01 46.32 2.04
C ASP A 1002 15.38 47.52 2.93
N VAL A 1003 16.25 47.31 3.92
CA VAL A 1003 16.60 48.32 4.93
C VAL A 1003 17.98 48.95 4.71
N ASP A 1004 18.96 48.16 4.23
CA ASP A 1004 20.34 48.61 4.04
C ASP A 1004 20.61 48.91 2.55
N LYS A 1005 21.06 50.14 2.25
CA LYS A 1005 21.33 50.58 0.86
C LYS A 1005 22.63 50.05 0.27
N GLU A 1006 23.32 49.18 1.01
CA GLU A 1006 24.56 48.51 0.61
C GLU A 1006 24.37 46.99 0.66
N LEU A 1007 25.32 46.22 0.11
CA LEU A 1007 25.22 44.76 -0.01
C LEU A 1007 25.34 43.99 1.32
N CYS A 1008 25.03 44.58 2.48
CA CYS A 1008 25.16 43.96 3.81
C CYS A 1008 26.51 43.23 4.06
N GLY A 1009 27.61 43.77 3.52
CA GLY A 1009 28.94 43.16 3.61
C GLY A 1009 29.29 42.11 2.56
N TRP A 1010 28.36 41.75 1.65
CA TRP A 1010 28.63 40.93 0.47
C TRP A 1010 29.36 41.75 -0.62
N LYS A 1011 30.21 41.09 -1.43
CA LYS A 1011 30.93 41.71 -2.55
C LYS A 1011 30.44 41.12 -3.87
N SER A 1012 30.15 41.95 -4.87
CA SER A 1012 29.77 41.46 -6.19
C SER A 1012 30.99 40.96 -6.96
N ASP A 1013 30.80 39.89 -7.73
CA ASP A 1013 31.82 39.35 -8.62
C ASP A 1013 31.93 40.19 -9.89
N SER A 1014 33.17 40.49 -10.28
CA SER A 1014 33.56 41.21 -11.49
C SER A 1014 33.13 40.54 -12.80
N ILE A 1015 32.77 39.24 -12.79
CA ILE A 1015 32.39 38.50 -14.01
C ILE A 1015 30.92 38.74 -14.40
N TYR A 1016 30.01 38.86 -13.42
CA TYR A 1016 28.55 38.91 -13.67
C TYR A 1016 27.85 40.22 -13.23
N GLY A 1017 28.53 41.11 -12.51
CA GLY A 1017 28.15 42.54 -12.44
C GLY A 1017 26.80 42.89 -11.81
N TRP A 1018 26.33 42.13 -10.82
CA TRP A 1018 25.06 42.36 -10.13
C TRP A 1018 25.01 43.72 -9.39
N LYS A 1019 23.89 44.45 -9.51
CA LYS A 1019 23.61 45.71 -8.80
C LYS A 1019 22.24 45.66 -8.14
N VAL A 1020 22.14 46.18 -6.91
CA VAL A 1020 20.86 46.38 -6.21
C VAL A 1020 20.18 47.62 -6.79
N ILE A 1021 18.92 47.48 -7.23
CA ILE A 1021 18.11 48.58 -7.79
C ILE A 1021 16.83 48.68 -6.96
N HIS A 1022 16.66 49.81 -6.26
CA HIS A 1022 15.41 50.10 -5.54
C HIS A 1022 14.43 50.79 -6.49
N GLN A 1023 13.18 50.31 -6.55
CA GLN A 1023 12.11 50.99 -7.30
C GLN A 1023 11.81 52.33 -6.63
N ARG A 1024 11.89 53.43 -7.38
CA ARG A 1024 11.30 54.71 -6.97
C ARG A 1024 9.79 54.60 -7.12
N GLU A 1025 9.04 55.00 -6.10
CA GLU A 1025 7.60 55.20 -6.20
C GLU A 1025 7.27 56.12 -7.39
N PRO A 1026 6.24 55.81 -8.19
CA PRO A 1026 5.70 56.77 -9.14
C PRO A 1026 5.00 57.89 -8.35
N ASN A 1027 5.45 59.14 -8.55
CA ASN A 1027 4.77 60.33 -8.04
C ASN A 1027 3.26 60.28 -8.36
N ILE A 1028 2.43 60.21 -7.32
CA ILE A 1028 1.07 60.77 -7.29
C ILE A 1028 0.93 61.59 -6.02
#